data_AF-A0A7S0TCG7-F1
#
_entry.id   AF-A0A7S0TCG7-F1
#
_cell.length_a   1.000
_cell.length_b   1.000
_cell.length_c   1.000
_cell.angle_alpha   90.00
_cell.angle_beta   90.00
_cell.angle_gamma   90.00
#
_symmetry.space_group_name_H-M   'P 1'
#
loop_
_entity.id
_entity.type
_entity.pdbx_description
1 polymer ?
#
loop_
_entity_poly.entity_id
_entity_poly.type
_entity_poly.pdbx_seq_one_letter_code
_entity_poly.pdbx_strand_id
1 'polypeptide(L)'
;YFLGFWAGITIEADNVILELNHHSLQMSEALFYQQSFFALISLTSQVFLPGQGPGFFGASPIAASNVMIRNGVLGLTSHHAIQGNFNKNVLLENLQIYDFKTHGIQLNGFDGVTIKNVDVGPNRKLDMLTPYYAHMKALLPTYRMMVENEPAARDECFQFRSEGRYHTCYTLQDMIDTVQTLLDMAFEYVVVGVDWDAKASDIGQDHNNDDETLQKKLDLWTNYRSVLINDHQSTQTATLYGIFLNYIGSNVIGWYAGSENTKSHNVVMENVKIHDLHHDTYENIAFSQGDATAAQRILNCLNAPFNAYHIFGEDQVSTISECNNYFDENGISPHCEKFRQEGLTYVGNPISDIQIMAFELLNKFDLSWNYCSAGAADMGSLAKFAVHGTQFLEFTPLLVASHDPMIHPGKGVMGLRLNGVDNVAIKDLHIDNIHSSTDIGTTMCGSYEQIVSQQAPYMNGFSMNMVNGATFTFATNVQLSNVLISHIVSDTGLSYGLAAWYETTIDIVGDQGLDINNVHAGRELAPSDAYRRDSYPNLQPEACAFRIYDDHMFGVAVDYEDSDESEPNLKMSCVHGHTGCLMESGEWSNVGVVDDCRDESGNVVYPGSGSHRSQGGTSIASSLFGDLYAARPSKGMYIMISAVVLLSFAILCYSKFITPKWTKIDRAEFAPLLQSQATTNN
;
A
#
# COMPACT_ATOMS: atom_id res chain seq x y z
N TYR A 1 -23.24 -5.94 -6.54
CA TYR A 1 -21.78 -6.00 -6.38
C TYR A 1 -21.30 -4.66 -5.86
N PHE A 2 -20.84 -4.62 -4.62
CA PHE A 2 -20.50 -3.36 -3.93
C PHE A 2 -19.39 -2.55 -4.64
N LEU A 3 -18.32 -3.21 -5.08
CA LEU A 3 -17.24 -2.58 -5.85
C LEU A 3 -17.44 -2.70 -7.37
N GLY A 4 -18.63 -3.00 -7.87
CA GLY A 4 -18.86 -3.30 -9.29
C GLY A 4 -18.41 -4.70 -9.73
N PHE A 5 -18.28 -4.91 -11.05
CA PHE A 5 -17.84 -6.19 -11.60
C PHE A 5 -16.33 -6.33 -11.43
N TRP A 6 -15.91 -7.25 -10.57
CA TRP A 6 -14.53 -7.30 -10.07
C TRP A 6 -13.64 -8.29 -10.84
N ALA A 7 -14.20 -9.05 -11.79
CA ALA A 7 -13.42 -9.95 -12.64
C ALA A 7 -13.95 -10.00 -14.08
N GLY A 8 -13.06 -10.23 -15.04
CA GLY A 8 -13.41 -10.50 -16.44
C GLY A 8 -13.93 -11.93 -16.62
N ILE A 9 -13.22 -12.90 -16.03
CA ILE A 9 -13.59 -14.31 -15.97
C ILE A 9 -13.48 -14.77 -14.51
N THR A 10 -14.56 -15.34 -13.96
CA THR A 10 -14.50 -16.13 -12.73
C THR A 10 -14.54 -17.62 -13.08
N ILE A 11 -13.62 -18.40 -12.50
CA ILE A 11 -13.61 -19.86 -12.60
C ILE A 11 -14.07 -20.39 -11.24
N GLU A 12 -15.32 -20.86 -11.19
CA GLU A 12 -16.01 -21.31 -9.97
C GLU A 12 -16.32 -22.81 -10.00
N ALA A 13 -15.66 -23.56 -10.88
CA ALA A 13 -15.85 -24.99 -11.07
C ALA A 13 -14.52 -25.72 -11.21
N ASP A 14 -14.52 -27.00 -10.87
CA ASP A 14 -13.33 -27.84 -10.99
C ASP A 14 -13.12 -28.35 -12.41
N ASN A 15 -11.87 -28.75 -12.73
CA ASN A 15 -11.47 -29.38 -13.99
C ASN A 15 -11.69 -28.47 -15.21
N VAL A 16 -11.27 -27.21 -15.08
CA VAL A 16 -11.43 -26.18 -16.10
C VAL A 16 -10.13 -25.98 -16.85
N ILE A 17 -10.20 -25.98 -18.18
CA ILE A 17 -9.12 -25.54 -19.06
C ILE A 17 -9.57 -24.24 -19.71
N LEU A 18 -8.92 -23.14 -19.33
CA LEU A 18 -9.02 -21.86 -20.02
C LEU A 18 -7.88 -21.76 -21.03
N GLU A 19 -8.21 -22.14 -22.26
CA GLU A 19 -7.33 -22.03 -23.43
C GLU A 19 -7.55 -20.67 -24.09
N LEU A 20 -6.54 -19.81 -24.08
CA LEU A 20 -6.61 -18.49 -24.71
C LEU A 20 -6.29 -18.54 -26.21
N ASN A 21 -5.74 -19.65 -26.72
CA ASN A 21 -5.47 -19.86 -28.15
C ASN A 21 -4.72 -18.68 -28.81
N HIS A 22 -3.71 -18.17 -28.11
CA HIS A 22 -2.87 -17.03 -28.45
C HIS A 22 -3.61 -15.68 -28.57
N HIS A 23 -4.84 -15.58 -28.08
CA HIS A 23 -5.56 -14.32 -27.97
C HIS A 23 -5.15 -13.53 -26.73
N SER A 24 -5.51 -12.24 -26.74
CA SER A 24 -5.32 -11.33 -25.61
C SER A 24 -6.63 -11.08 -24.87
N LEU A 25 -6.56 -11.06 -23.53
CA LEU A 25 -7.59 -10.60 -22.63
C LEU A 25 -7.08 -9.37 -21.88
N GLN A 26 -7.79 -8.25 -21.99
CA GLN A 26 -7.45 -6.99 -21.32
C GLN A 26 -8.68 -6.10 -21.16
N MET A 27 -8.60 -5.14 -20.24
CA MET A 27 -9.59 -4.06 -20.12
C MET A 27 -9.47 -3.09 -21.30
N SER A 28 -10.57 -2.41 -21.64
CA SER A 28 -10.45 -1.14 -22.35
C SER A 28 -10.01 -0.05 -21.37
N GLU A 29 -9.37 1.00 -21.87
CA GLU A 29 -8.96 2.15 -21.06
C GLU A 29 -10.16 2.80 -20.33
N ALA A 30 -11.31 2.88 -21.00
CA ALA A 30 -12.54 3.34 -20.40
C ALA A 30 -12.96 2.49 -19.18
N LEU A 31 -12.89 1.16 -19.30
CA LEU A 31 -13.24 0.26 -18.19
C LEU A 31 -12.19 0.34 -17.06
N PHE A 32 -10.90 0.46 -17.40
CA PHE A 32 -9.81 0.60 -16.43
C PHE A 32 -10.05 1.72 -15.43
N TYR A 33 -10.41 2.91 -15.91
CA TYR A 33 -10.69 4.05 -15.04
C TYR A 33 -12.03 3.95 -14.31
N GLN A 34 -13.02 3.26 -14.87
CA GLN A 34 -14.34 3.12 -14.24
C GLN A 34 -14.40 2.03 -13.16
N GLN A 35 -13.53 1.01 -13.25
CA GLN A 35 -13.54 -0.18 -12.41
C GLN A 35 -12.14 -0.44 -11.82
N SER A 36 -11.81 0.26 -10.73
CA SER A 36 -10.46 0.25 -10.15
C SER A 36 -10.09 -1.01 -9.36
N PHE A 37 -11.08 -1.86 -9.04
CA PHE A 37 -10.87 -3.17 -8.42
C PHE A 37 -11.29 -4.26 -9.42
N PHE A 38 -10.33 -4.78 -10.17
CA PHE A 38 -10.59 -5.74 -11.25
C PHE A 38 -9.49 -6.79 -11.40
N ALA A 39 -9.86 -8.04 -11.63
CA ALA A 39 -8.98 -9.11 -12.08
C ALA A 39 -9.35 -9.55 -13.50
N LEU A 40 -8.39 -9.84 -14.38
CA LEU A 40 -8.76 -10.43 -15.68
C LEU A 40 -9.34 -11.83 -15.49
N ILE A 41 -8.66 -12.65 -14.69
CA ILE A 41 -9.09 -13.99 -14.33
C ILE A 41 -9.04 -14.15 -12.81
N SER A 42 -10.15 -14.56 -12.22
CA SER A 42 -10.20 -15.01 -10.84
C SER A 42 -10.54 -16.50 -10.76
N LEU A 43 -9.82 -17.22 -9.92
CA LEU A 43 -10.04 -18.63 -9.63
C LEU A 43 -11.02 -18.84 -8.46
N THR A 44 -11.72 -17.78 -8.05
CA THR A 44 -12.69 -17.80 -6.95
C THR A 44 -13.96 -17.05 -7.31
N SER A 45 -15.06 -17.29 -6.58
CA SER A 45 -16.31 -16.54 -6.74
C SER A 45 -16.34 -15.18 -6.04
N GLN A 46 -15.25 -14.81 -5.34
CA GLN A 46 -15.12 -13.58 -4.57
C GLN A 46 -13.71 -13.01 -4.67
N VAL A 47 -13.57 -11.68 -4.68
CA VAL A 47 -12.27 -10.99 -4.67
C VAL A 47 -11.56 -11.09 -3.32
N PHE A 48 -12.31 -11.01 -2.23
CA PHE A 48 -11.82 -11.09 -0.85
C PHE A 48 -12.54 -12.21 -0.11
N LEU A 49 -11.84 -12.85 0.82
CA LEU A 49 -12.45 -13.84 1.71
C LEU A 49 -13.43 -13.19 2.70
N PRO A 50 -14.39 -13.94 3.26
CA PRO A 50 -15.31 -13.40 4.26
C PRO A 50 -14.57 -12.72 5.42
N GLY A 51 -14.96 -11.48 5.72
CA GLY A 51 -14.32 -10.66 6.76
C GLY A 51 -13.06 -9.91 6.31
N GLN A 52 -12.73 -9.94 5.02
CA GLN A 52 -11.63 -9.19 4.43
C GLN A 52 -12.11 -8.18 3.39
N GLY A 53 -11.29 -7.15 3.15
CA GLY A 53 -11.57 -6.09 2.20
C GLY A 53 -12.60 -5.05 2.71
N PRO A 54 -12.96 -4.07 1.87
CA PRO A 54 -13.77 -2.91 2.28
C PRO A 54 -15.29 -3.17 2.27
N GLY A 55 -15.72 -4.43 2.31
CA GLY A 55 -17.15 -4.75 2.25
C GLY A 55 -17.44 -6.25 2.31
N PHE A 56 -18.72 -6.59 2.19
CA PHE A 56 -19.18 -7.98 2.17
C PHE A 56 -19.28 -8.52 0.74
N PHE A 57 -18.44 -9.49 0.39
CA PHE A 57 -18.40 -10.12 -0.93
C PHE A 57 -19.11 -11.48 -1.00
N GLY A 58 -19.80 -11.86 0.09
CA GLY A 58 -20.46 -13.14 0.25
C GLY A 58 -19.86 -13.95 1.40
N ALA A 59 -20.62 -14.91 1.92
CA ALA A 59 -20.20 -15.71 3.09
C ALA A 59 -19.49 -17.01 2.73
N SER A 60 -19.64 -17.48 1.48
CA SER A 60 -19.19 -18.81 1.06
C SER A 60 -18.47 -18.70 -0.30
N PRO A 61 -17.15 -18.43 -0.30
CA PRO A 61 -16.38 -18.40 -1.54
C PRO A 61 -16.33 -19.81 -2.15
N ILE A 62 -16.40 -19.86 -3.47
CA ILE A 62 -16.21 -21.08 -4.25
C ILE A 62 -14.83 -20.95 -4.90
N ALA A 63 -13.94 -21.90 -4.62
CA ALA A 63 -12.59 -21.95 -5.16
C ALA A 63 -12.47 -23.14 -6.12
N ALA A 64 -11.94 -22.88 -7.32
CA ALA A 64 -11.76 -23.92 -8.32
C ALA A 64 -10.53 -24.79 -8.05
N SER A 65 -10.63 -26.08 -8.39
CA SER A 65 -9.54 -27.05 -8.38
C SER A 65 -9.28 -27.64 -9.78
N ASN A 66 -8.06 -28.10 -10.04
CA ASN A 66 -7.64 -28.67 -11.32
C ASN A 66 -7.89 -27.69 -12.47
N VAL A 67 -7.29 -26.50 -12.37
CA VAL A 67 -7.47 -25.43 -13.37
C VAL A 67 -6.20 -25.27 -14.19
N MET A 68 -6.36 -25.16 -15.50
CA MET A 68 -5.28 -24.84 -16.43
C MET A 68 -5.60 -23.55 -17.17
N ILE A 69 -4.75 -22.54 -17.08
CA ILE A 69 -4.84 -21.30 -17.87
C ILE A 69 -3.61 -21.25 -18.78
N ARG A 70 -3.81 -21.20 -20.11
CA ARG A 70 -2.66 -21.30 -21.01
C ARG A 70 -2.78 -20.61 -22.36
N ASN A 71 -1.61 -20.44 -22.98
CA ASN A 71 -1.36 -19.97 -24.34
C ASN A 71 -2.05 -18.65 -24.66
N GLY A 72 -1.68 -17.56 -24.00
CA GLY A 72 -2.27 -16.26 -24.31
C GLY A 72 -1.60 -15.08 -23.64
N VAL A 73 -2.24 -13.94 -23.81
CA VAL A 73 -1.73 -12.65 -23.36
C VAL A 73 -2.74 -12.02 -22.41
N LEU A 74 -2.31 -11.65 -21.21
CA LEU A 74 -3.09 -10.90 -20.23
C LEU A 74 -2.54 -9.47 -20.17
N GLY A 75 -3.29 -8.51 -20.69
CA GLY A 75 -2.86 -7.12 -20.80
C GLY A 75 -3.46 -6.23 -19.70
N LEU A 76 -3.80 -5.00 -20.07
CA LEU A 76 -4.30 -3.95 -19.18
C LEU A 76 -5.30 -4.44 -18.12
N THR A 77 -4.97 -4.24 -16.86
CA THR A 77 -5.84 -4.53 -15.71
C THR A 77 -5.62 -3.55 -14.56
N SER A 78 -6.71 -3.08 -13.95
CA SER A 78 -6.68 -2.09 -12.87
C SER A 78 -6.31 -2.67 -11.50
N HIS A 79 -6.15 -4.00 -11.37
CA HIS A 79 -5.66 -4.60 -10.13
C HIS A 79 -4.80 -5.85 -10.40
N HIS A 80 -5.42 -7.00 -10.68
CA HIS A 80 -4.72 -8.29 -10.88
C HIS A 80 -4.84 -8.78 -12.32
N ALA A 81 -3.83 -9.47 -12.86
CA ALA A 81 -4.07 -10.28 -14.05
C ALA A 81 -4.70 -11.63 -13.66
N ILE A 82 -4.09 -12.35 -12.73
CA ILE A 82 -4.63 -13.59 -12.16
C ILE A 82 -4.71 -13.49 -10.64
N GLN A 83 -5.87 -13.82 -10.08
CA GLN A 83 -6.10 -13.87 -8.64
C GLN A 83 -6.75 -15.20 -8.23
N GLY A 84 -6.46 -15.70 -7.03
CA GLY A 84 -7.11 -16.88 -6.49
C GLY A 84 -6.92 -17.05 -4.99
N ASN A 85 -7.84 -17.78 -4.35
CA ASN A 85 -7.75 -18.20 -2.96
C ASN A 85 -8.20 -19.67 -2.83
N PHE A 86 -7.53 -20.46 -1.99
CA PHE A 86 -7.90 -21.85 -1.70
C PHE A 86 -7.91 -22.79 -2.91
N ASN A 87 -7.17 -22.44 -3.97
CA ASN A 87 -7.14 -23.23 -5.19
C ASN A 87 -6.24 -24.45 -5.06
N LYS A 88 -6.56 -25.52 -5.80
CA LYS A 88 -5.77 -26.75 -5.83
C LYS A 88 -5.41 -27.14 -7.26
N ASN A 89 -4.19 -27.62 -7.47
CA ASN A 89 -3.72 -28.10 -8.77
C ASN A 89 -3.96 -27.07 -9.89
N VAL A 90 -3.34 -25.90 -9.77
CA VAL A 90 -3.41 -24.82 -10.77
C VAL A 90 -2.17 -24.89 -11.68
N LEU A 91 -2.38 -24.90 -12.99
CA LEU A 91 -1.34 -24.77 -14.00
C LEU A 91 -1.51 -23.46 -14.76
N LEU A 92 -0.48 -22.61 -14.74
CA LEU A 92 -0.35 -21.42 -15.56
C LEU A 92 0.76 -21.68 -16.58
N GLU A 93 0.44 -21.71 -17.88
CA GLU A 93 1.40 -22.16 -18.90
C GLU A 93 1.40 -21.28 -20.16
N ASN A 94 2.58 -20.91 -20.67
CA ASN A 94 2.72 -20.14 -21.92
C ASN A 94 1.89 -18.83 -21.89
N LEU A 95 2.10 -18.02 -20.86
CA LEU A 95 1.39 -16.75 -20.66
C LEU A 95 2.34 -15.57 -20.75
N GLN A 96 1.89 -14.48 -21.37
CA GLN A 96 2.52 -13.17 -21.27
C GLN A 96 1.58 -12.24 -20.49
N ILE A 97 2.09 -11.57 -19.45
CA ILE A 97 1.30 -10.74 -18.55
C ILE A 97 1.94 -9.36 -18.46
N TYR A 98 1.22 -8.30 -18.83
CA TYR A 98 1.73 -6.91 -18.76
C TYR A 98 0.61 -5.90 -18.47
N ASP A 99 0.98 -4.65 -18.20
CA ASP A 99 0.05 -3.52 -17.91
C ASP A 99 -0.92 -3.78 -16.75
N PHE A 100 -0.49 -4.53 -15.74
CA PHE A 100 -1.21 -4.65 -14.47
C PHE A 100 -0.85 -3.52 -13.50
N LYS A 101 -1.80 -3.12 -12.65
CA LYS A 101 -1.60 -2.03 -11.68
C LYS A 101 -0.97 -2.48 -10.36
N THR A 102 -1.35 -3.65 -9.82
CA THR A 102 -0.84 -4.10 -8.50
C THR A 102 -0.18 -5.47 -8.53
N HIS A 103 -0.75 -6.46 -9.24
CA HIS A 103 -0.19 -7.80 -9.29
C HIS A 103 -0.31 -8.42 -10.69
N GLY A 104 0.78 -9.06 -11.15
CA GLY A 104 0.69 -10.00 -12.25
C GLY A 104 -0.11 -11.23 -11.81
N ILE A 105 0.44 -12.00 -10.87
CA ILE A 105 -0.19 -13.21 -10.34
C ILE A 105 -0.25 -13.13 -8.81
N GLN A 106 -1.43 -13.36 -8.23
CA GLN A 106 -1.58 -13.56 -6.79
C GLN A 106 -2.39 -14.82 -6.48
N LEU A 107 -1.84 -15.72 -5.66
CA LEU A 107 -2.55 -16.88 -5.14
C LEU A 107 -2.34 -17.01 -3.64
N ASN A 108 -3.44 -17.13 -2.89
CA ASN A 108 -3.41 -17.26 -1.43
C ASN A 108 -3.96 -18.64 -0.99
N GLY A 109 -3.28 -19.31 -0.07
CA GLY A 109 -3.77 -20.54 0.56
C GLY A 109 -3.97 -21.72 -0.39
N PHE A 110 -3.06 -21.92 -1.35
CA PHE A 110 -3.18 -22.93 -2.39
C PHE A 110 -2.47 -24.25 -2.04
N ASP A 111 -2.79 -25.30 -2.79
CA ASP A 111 -2.07 -26.59 -2.75
C ASP A 111 -1.86 -27.11 -4.18
N GLY A 112 -0.61 -27.06 -4.64
CA GLY A 112 -0.24 -27.46 -5.99
C GLY A 112 -0.44 -26.32 -7.00
N VAL A 113 0.62 -25.55 -7.24
CA VAL A 113 0.68 -24.52 -8.29
C VAL A 113 1.89 -24.79 -9.18
N THR A 114 1.66 -24.83 -10.49
CA THR A 114 2.73 -24.90 -11.50
C THR A 114 2.66 -23.67 -12.40
N ILE A 115 3.77 -22.93 -12.50
CA ILE A 115 3.92 -21.76 -13.38
C ILE A 115 5.03 -22.08 -14.37
N LYS A 116 4.69 -22.19 -15.66
CA LYS A 116 5.62 -22.68 -16.68
C LYS A 116 5.61 -21.81 -17.94
N ASN A 117 6.80 -21.40 -18.40
CA ASN A 117 6.92 -20.54 -19.59
C ASN A 117 6.06 -19.28 -19.46
N VAL A 118 6.19 -18.56 -18.35
CA VAL A 118 5.39 -17.37 -18.06
C VAL A 118 6.29 -16.14 -18.01
N ASP A 119 5.87 -15.10 -18.71
CA ASP A 119 6.52 -13.80 -18.73
C ASP A 119 5.63 -12.76 -18.05
N VAL A 120 6.13 -12.10 -17.00
CA VAL A 120 5.39 -11.11 -16.18
C VAL A 120 6.11 -9.78 -16.20
N GLY A 121 5.55 -8.80 -16.88
CA GLY A 121 6.11 -7.46 -17.02
C GLY A 121 6.00 -6.94 -18.46
N PRO A 122 6.11 -5.60 -18.64
CA PRO A 122 6.15 -4.55 -17.62
C PRO A 122 4.78 -4.36 -16.92
N ASN A 123 4.76 -3.75 -15.74
CA ASN A 123 3.52 -3.25 -15.13
C ASN A 123 3.08 -1.92 -15.77
N ARG A 124 1.86 -1.49 -15.44
CA ARG A 124 1.34 -0.18 -15.86
C ARG A 124 2.15 0.93 -15.19
N LYS A 125 2.76 1.82 -15.99
CA LYS A 125 3.64 2.90 -15.49
C LYS A 125 2.94 4.23 -15.21
N LEU A 126 1.72 4.43 -15.70
CA LEU A 126 1.03 5.73 -15.62
C LEU A 126 -0.40 5.57 -15.10
N ASP A 127 -0.76 6.37 -14.11
CA ASP A 127 -2.14 6.55 -13.67
C ASP A 127 -2.52 8.02 -13.67
N MET A 128 -3.54 8.38 -14.45
CA MET A 128 -3.96 9.77 -14.66
C MET A 128 -4.99 10.26 -13.62
N LEU A 129 -5.57 9.35 -12.84
CA LEU A 129 -6.62 9.66 -11.85
C LEU A 129 -6.15 9.27 -10.46
N THR A 130 -6.47 10.11 -9.48
CA THR A 130 -6.16 9.86 -8.06
C THR A 130 -7.02 8.72 -7.49
N PRO A 131 -6.65 8.12 -6.34
CA PRO A 131 -7.48 7.11 -5.70
C PRO A 131 -8.83 7.65 -5.20
N TYR A 132 -8.95 8.97 -4.99
CA TYR A 132 -10.20 9.59 -4.58
C TYR A 132 -11.27 9.54 -5.67
N TYR A 133 -10.87 9.54 -6.95
CA TYR A 133 -11.77 9.23 -8.06
C TYR A 133 -12.37 7.82 -7.89
N ALA A 134 -11.50 6.82 -7.65
CA ALA A 134 -11.91 5.43 -7.46
C ALA A 134 -12.82 5.26 -6.23
N HIS A 135 -12.53 5.98 -5.14
CA HIS A 135 -13.37 5.97 -3.93
C HIS A 135 -14.80 6.42 -4.25
N MET A 136 -14.96 7.51 -5.01
CA MET A 136 -16.30 7.99 -5.36
C MET A 136 -17.01 7.09 -6.35
N LYS A 137 -16.29 6.47 -7.30
CA LYS A 137 -16.87 5.45 -8.19
C LYS A 137 -17.48 4.28 -7.40
N ALA A 138 -16.86 3.87 -6.29
CA ALA A 138 -17.36 2.83 -5.41
C ALA A 138 -18.53 3.30 -4.52
N LEU A 139 -18.48 4.53 -4.00
CA LEU A 139 -19.45 5.02 -3.01
C LEU A 139 -20.73 5.63 -3.61
N LEU A 140 -20.65 6.26 -4.79
CA LEU A 140 -21.81 6.96 -5.38
C LEU A 140 -23.06 6.07 -5.58
N PRO A 141 -22.97 4.80 -6.03
CA PRO A 141 -24.14 3.93 -6.13
C PRO A 141 -24.86 3.77 -4.78
N THR A 142 -24.09 3.67 -3.70
CA THR A 142 -24.62 3.54 -2.34
C THR A 142 -25.31 4.83 -1.87
N TYR A 143 -24.75 6.00 -2.20
CA TYR A 143 -25.39 7.27 -1.89
C TYR A 143 -26.66 7.52 -2.71
N ARG A 144 -26.69 7.11 -3.99
CA ARG A 144 -27.92 7.13 -4.80
C ARG A 144 -29.00 6.24 -4.19
N MET A 145 -28.63 5.03 -3.76
CA MET A 145 -29.53 4.12 -3.06
C MET A 145 -30.06 4.73 -1.75
N MET A 146 -29.23 5.50 -1.03
CA MET A 146 -29.64 6.22 0.17
C MET A 146 -30.70 7.29 -0.13
N VAL A 147 -30.49 8.11 -1.18
CA VAL A 147 -31.47 9.10 -1.65
C VAL A 147 -32.77 8.43 -2.13
N GLU A 148 -32.69 7.31 -2.84
CA GLU A 148 -33.86 6.60 -3.35
C GLU A 148 -34.73 6.03 -2.21
N ASN A 149 -34.12 5.49 -1.16
CA ASN A 149 -34.84 4.77 -0.11
C ASN A 149 -35.15 5.63 1.12
N GLU A 150 -34.35 6.64 1.45
CA GLU A 150 -34.47 7.39 2.70
C GLU A 150 -34.97 8.82 2.46
N PRO A 151 -36.17 9.21 2.97
CA PRO A 151 -36.66 10.58 2.85
C PRO A 151 -35.70 11.62 3.43
N ALA A 152 -35.08 11.33 4.58
CA ALA A 152 -34.11 12.23 5.20
C ALA A 152 -32.92 12.52 4.28
N ALA A 153 -32.45 11.54 3.49
CA ALA A 153 -31.36 11.75 2.55
C ALA A 153 -31.75 12.63 1.36
N ARG A 154 -33.04 12.68 0.99
CA ARG A 154 -33.54 13.57 -0.07
C ARG A 154 -33.75 14.99 0.40
N ASP A 155 -34.37 15.13 1.57
CA ASP A 155 -35.01 16.37 1.96
C ASP A 155 -34.14 17.20 2.91
N GLU A 156 -33.25 16.56 3.67
CA GLU A 156 -32.38 17.27 4.60
C GLU A 156 -31.21 17.90 3.85
N CYS A 157 -30.94 19.15 4.21
CA CYS A 157 -29.83 19.90 3.66
C CYS A 157 -28.83 20.29 4.77
N PHE A 158 -27.55 20.32 4.40
CA PHE A 158 -26.45 20.68 5.28
C PHE A 158 -25.69 21.87 4.72
N GLN A 159 -25.15 22.68 5.62
CA GLN A 159 -24.26 23.80 5.29
C GLN A 159 -22.87 23.47 5.80
N PHE A 160 -21.87 23.53 4.92
CA PHE A 160 -20.47 23.35 5.30
C PHE A 160 -19.86 24.66 5.76
N ARG A 161 -19.08 24.63 6.82
CA ARG A 161 -18.43 25.77 7.47
C ARG A 161 -17.09 26.12 6.82
N SER A 162 -17.08 26.11 5.49
CA SER A 162 -15.94 26.45 4.66
C SER A 162 -16.04 27.88 4.13
N GLU A 163 -14.91 28.57 4.03
CA GLU A 163 -14.84 29.93 3.49
C GLU A 163 -15.41 29.96 2.07
N GLY A 164 -16.28 30.94 1.78
CA GLY A 164 -16.99 31.05 0.50
C GLY A 164 -18.15 30.07 0.29
N ARG A 165 -18.32 29.03 1.13
CA ARG A 165 -19.38 28.01 1.00
C ARG A 165 -20.41 28.01 2.14
N TYR A 166 -20.17 28.82 3.17
CA TYR A 166 -20.95 28.92 4.41
C TYR A 166 -22.45 29.23 4.24
N HIS A 167 -22.89 29.76 3.10
CA HIS A 167 -24.28 30.20 2.87
C HIS A 167 -25.11 29.28 1.98
N THR A 168 -24.53 28.20 1.46
CA THR A 168 -25.23 27.29 0.55
C THR A 168 -25.66 26.04 1.30
N CYS A 169 -26.97 25.73 1.25
CA CYS A 169 -27.47 24.45 1.75
C CYS A 169 -27.40 23.41 0.62
N TYR A 170 -26.86 22.23 0.93
CA TYR A 170 -26.75 21.13 -0.02
C TYR A 170 -27.53 19.93 0.51
N THR A 171 -28.39 19.36 -0.32
CA THR A 171 -28.94 18.01 -0.10
C THR A 171 -27.93 16.96 -0.55
N LEU A 172 -28.15 15.69 -0.18
CA LEU A 172 -27.31 14.60 -0.68
C LEU A 172 -27.40 14.47 -2.21
N GLN A 173 -28.58 14.77 -2.78
CA GLN A 173 -28.77 14.77 -4.23
C GLN A 173 -27.92 15.86 -4.91
N ASP A 174 -27.87 17.08 -4.36
CA ASP A 174 -27.03 18.16 -4.88
C ASP A 174 -25.54 17.78 -4.89
N MET A 175 -25.09 17.10 -3.82
CA MET A 175 -23.72 16.61 -3.71
C MET A 175 -23.43 15.47 -4.69
N ILE A 176 -24.36 14.52 -4.85
CA ILE A 176 -24.25 13.44 -5.83
C ILE A 176 -24.09 14.02 -7.24
N ASP A 177 -24.89 15.02 -7.62
CA ASP A 177 -24.84 15.61 -8.97
C ASP A 177 -23.55 16.42 -9.18
N THR A 178 -23.08 17.11 -8.14
CA THR A 178 -21.81 17.84 -8.16
C THR A 178 -20.63 16.88 -8.33
N VAL A 179 -20.57 15.82 -7.53
CA VAL A 179 -19.49 14.82 -7.60
C VAL A 179 -19.55 14.05 -8.91
N GLN A 180 -20.74 13.65 -9.37
CA GLN A 180 -20.91 12.99 -10.68
C GLN A 180 -20.36 13.87 -11.81
N THR A 181 -20.69 15.17 -11.80
CA THR A 181 -20.18 16.12 -12.79
C THR A 181 -18.65 16.17 -12.79
N LEU A 182 -18.02 16.26 -11.61
CA LEU A 182 -16.56 16.26 -11.48
C LEU A 182 -15.93 14.96 -11.99
N LEU A 183 -16.51 13.80 -11.67
CA LEU A 183 -16.01 12.51 -12.16
C LEU A 183 -16.16 12.39 -13.67
N ASP A 184 -17.29 12.84 -14.25
CA ASP A 184 -17.49 12.82 -15.69
C ASP A 184 -16.49 13.72 -16.40
N MET A 185 -16.20 14.91 -15.87
CA MET A 185 -15.17 15.81 -16.41
C MET A 185 -13.77 15.19 -16.33
N ALA A 186 -13.41 14.57 -15.20
CA ALA A 186 -12.13 13.89 -15.04
C ALA A 186 -11.99 12.70 -16.00
N PHE A 187 -13.07 11.94 -16.20
CA PHE A 187 -13.11 10.85 -17.16
C PHE A 187 -12.99 11.36 -18.60
N GLU A 188 -13.70 12.42 -18.96
CA GLU A 188 -13.61 13.05 -20.29
C GLU A 188 -12.22 13.62 -20.55
N TYR A 189 -11.57 14.21 -19.55
CA TYR A 189 -10.20 14.68 -19.64
C TYR A 189 -9.24 13.54 -19.98
N VAL A 190 -9.30 12.44 -19.22
CA VAL A 190 -8.36 11.32 -19.34
C VAL A 190 -8.65 10.42 -20.54
N VAL A 191 -9.92 10.08 -20.78
CA VAL A 191 -10.30 9.02 -21.74
C VAL A 191 -10.77 9.59 -23.08
N VAL A 192 -11.44 10.74 -23.06
CA VAL A 192 -11.95 11.39 -24.28
C VAL A 192 -10.94 12.42 -24.82
N GLY A 193 -10.06 12.95 -23.96
CA GLY A 193 -9.08 13.98 -24.30
C GLY A 193 -9.67 15.39 -24.34
N VAL A 194 -10.73 15.66 -23.54
CA VAL A 194 -11.32 17.00 -23.44
C VAL A 194 -10.41 17.88 -22.57
N ASP A 195 -9.81 18.91 -23.18
CA ASP A 195 -8.99 19.88 -22.45
C ASP A 195 -9.87 20.91 -21.71
N TRP A 196 -10.24 20.56 -20.48
CA TRP A 196 -11.02 21.42 -19.60
C TRP A 196 -10.22 22.62 -19.07
N ASP A 197 -8.88 22.52 -18.99
CA ASP A 197 -8.01 23.61 -18.56
C ASP A 197 -7.97 24.73 -19.62
N ALA A 198 -7.87 24.37 -20.90
CA ALA A 198 -8.00 25.31 -22.00
C ALA A 198 -9.40 25.95 -22.05
N LYS A 199 -10.46 25.15 -21.90
CA LYS A 199 -11.85 25.66 -21.88
C LYS A 199 -12.10 26.66 -20.75
N ALA A 200 -11.55 26.41 -19.55
CA ALA A 200 -11.65 27.32 -18.43
C ALA A 200 -10.91 28.65 -18.69
N SER A 201 -9.75 28.56 -19.36
CA SER A 201 -8.93 29.73 -19.71
C SER A 201 -9.58 30.62 -20.77
N ASP A 202 -10.23 30.03 -21.78
CA ASP A 202 -10.87 30.75 -22.88
C ASP A 202 -12.09 31.55 -22.42
N ILE A 203 -12.92 31.00 -21.53
CA ILE A 203 -14.15 31.65 -21.05
C ILE A 203 -13.85 32.75 -20.02
N GLY A 204 -12.74 32.65 -19.28
CA GLY A 204 -12.26 33.74 -18.42
C GLY A 204 -11.98 35.06 -19.19
N GLN A 205 -11.87 35.01 -20.53
CA GLN A 205 -11.67 36.18 -21.39
C GLN A 205 -12.95 36.66 -22.09
N ASP A 206 -14.02 35.86 -22.12
CA ASP A 206 -15.29 36.21 -22.77
C ASP A 206 -16.43 36.36 -21.73
N HIS A 207 -16.57 37.57 -21.20
CA HIS A 207 -17.58 37.92 -20.19
C HIS A 207 -19.04 37.89 -20.71
N ASN A 208 -19.30 37.43 -21.94
CA ASN A 208 -20.64 37.37 -22.55
C ASN A 208 -21.19 35.94 -22.72
N ASN A 209 -20.60 34.92 -22.08
CA ASN A 209 -21.12 33.56 -22.19
C ASN A 209 -22.32 33.36 -21.25
N ASP A 210 -23.53 33.32 -21.83
CA ASP A 210 -24.80 33.16 -21.10
C ASP A 210 -25.04 31.71 -20.59
N ASP A 211 -24.14 30.76 -20.82
CA ASP A 211 -24.28 29.36 -20.37
C ASP A 211 -23.85 29.18 -18.90
N GLU A 212 -24.76 29.48 -17.98
CA GLU A 212 -24.61 29.30 -16.53
C GLU A 212 -24.20 27.86 -16.16
N THR A 213 -24.66 26.86 -16.92
CA THR A 213 -24.34 25.44 -16.65
C THR A 213 -22.88 25.15 -16.96
N LEU A 214 -22.38 25.65 -18.11
CA LEU A 214 -20.98 25.51 -18.47
C LEU A 214 -20.08 26.27 -17.49
N GLN A 215 -20.44 27.50 -17.10
CA GLN A 215 -19.66 28.26 -16.14
C GLN A 215 -19.52 27.51 -14.81
N LYS A 216 -20.61 26.95 -14.28
CA LYS A 216 -20.59 26.13 -13.06
C LYS A 216 -19.66 24.91 -13.19
N LYS A 217 -19.65 24.24 -14.35
CA LYS A 217 -18.73 23.11 -14.60
C LYS A 217 -17.27 23.55 -14.57
N LEU A 218 -16.96 24.68 -15.20
CA LEU A 218 -15.60 25.20 -15.23
C LEU A 218 -15.13 25.65 -13.85
N ASP A 219 -16.00 26.30 -13.08
CA ASP A 219 -15.71 26.67 -11.69
C ASP A 219 -15.41 25.42 -10.83
N LEU A 220 -16.18 24.34 -11.01
CA LEU A 220 -15.91 23.06 -10.34
C LEU A 220 -14.54 22.48 -10.75
N TRP A 221 -14.25 22.48 -12.04
CA TRP A 221 -12.99 21.95 -12.57
C TRP A 221 -11.78 22.73 -12.06
N THR A 222 -11.79 24.05 -12.22
CA THR A 222 -10.68 24.91 -11.79
C THR A 222 -10.37 24.75 -10.30
N ASN A 223 -11.39 24.61 -9.45
CA ASN A 223 -11.20 24.53 -8.02
C ASN A 223 -10.86 23.12 -7.50
N TYR A 224 -11.26 22.07 -8.21
CA TYR A 224 -11.20 20.70 -7.67
C TYR A 224 -10.54 19.67 -8.59
N ARG A 225 -9.99 20.04 -9.76
CA ARG A 225 -9.29 19.10 -10.67
C ARG A 225 -8.17 18.33 -9.95
N SER A 226 -7.38 18.97 -9.11
CA SER A 226 -6.23 18.35 -8.42
C SER A 226 -6.63 17.27 -7.41
N VAL A 227 -7.89 17.24 -6.99
CA VAL A 227 -8.41 16.18 -6.12
C VAL A 227 -8.59 14.89 -6.92
N LEU A 228 -8.85 14.96 -8.22
CA LEU A 228 -9.22 13.83 -9.09
C LEU A 228 -8.15 13.48 -10.12
N ILE A 229 -7.38 14.45 -10.59
CA ILE A 229 -6.32 14.28 -11.60
C ILE A 229 -4.99 14.07 -10.90
N ASN A 230 -4.29 13.01 -11.30
CA ASN A 230 -2.93 12.75 -10.88
C ASN A 230 -1.96 13.42 -11.86
N ASP A 231 -1.60 14.67 -11.58
CA ASP A 231 -0.67 15.43 -12.43
C ASP A 231 0.75 14.83 -12.44
N HIS A 232 1.14 14.08 -11.41
CA HIS A 232 2.41 13.34 -11.35
C HIS A 232 2.42 12.10 -12.26
N GLN A 233 1.24 11.60 -12.64
CA GLN A 233 1.05 10.36 -13.39
C GLN A 233 1.66 9.11 -12.74
N SER A 234 2.04 9.20 -11.46
CA SER A 234 2.60 8.10 -10.67
C SER A 234 1.60 6.95 -10.50
N THR A 235 2.08 5.74 -10.24
CA THR A 235 1.24 4.51 -10.12
C THR A 235 0.36 4.45 -8.86
N GLN A 236 0.60 5.33 -7.87
CA GLN A 236 -0.23 5.54 -6.67
C GLN A 236 -0.67 4.26 -5.91
N THR A 237 0.13 3.20 -5.96
CA THR A 237 -0.12 1.96 -5.20
C THR A 237 0.84 1.86 -4.02
N ALA A 238 0.39 1.38 -2.85
CA ALA A 238 1.29 1.09 -1.73
C ALA A 238 2.28 -0.03 -2.05
N THR A 239 1.92 -0.93 -2.96
CA THR A 239 2.75 -2.08 -3.31
C THR A 239 2.50 -2.58 -4.72
N LEU A 240 3.55 -3.07 -5.37
CA LEU A 240 3.52 -3.70 -6.69
C LEU A 240 4.21 -5.07 -6.63
N TYR A 241 3.61 -6.09 -7.23
CA TYR A 241 4.14 -7.45 -7.29
C TYR A 241 4.14 -8.01 -8.71
N GLY A 242 5.23 -8.66 -9.13
CA GLY A 242 5.19 -9.55 -10.28
C GLY A 242 4.36 -10.80 -9.96
N ILE A 243 4.89 -11.64 -9.07
CA ILE A 243 4.24 -12.86 -8.59
C ILE A 243 4.21 -12.87 -7.06
N PHE A 244 3.03 -13.06 -6.48
CA PHE A 244 2.83 -13.17 -5.04
C PHE A 244 2.10 -14.47 -4.66
N LEU A 245 2.84 -15.40 -4.05
CA LEU A 245 2.33 -16.67 -3.55
C LEU A 245 2.34 -16.66 -2.03
N ASN A 246 1.19 -16.93 -1.44
CA ASN A 246 0.92 -16.49 -0.07
C ASN A 246 0.05 -17.47 0.71
N TYR A 247 0.04 -17.37 2.03
CA TYR A 247 -0.75 -18.19 2.95
C TYR A 247 -2.25 -17.83 2.97
N ILE A 248 -3.07 -18.68 3.59
CA ILE A 248 -4.52 -18.50 3.76
C ILE A 248 -4.82 -17.22 4.54
N GLY A 249 -5.74 -16.40 3.99
CA GLY A 249 -6.27 -15.26 4.73
C GLY A 249 -5.26 -14.14 4.96
N SER A 250 -4.17 -14.12 4.19
CA SER A 250 -3.25 -13.01 4.21
C SER A 250 -3.97 -11.70 3.93
N ASN A 251 -3.58 -10.65 4.67
CA ASN A 251 -4.12 -9.32 4.51
C ASN A 251 -3.04 -8.39 3.96
N VAL A 252 -3.50 -7.34 3.29
CA VAL A 252 -2.62 -6.29 2.73
C VAL A 252 -1.88 -5.49 3.83
N ILE A 253 -2.39 -5.52 5.06
CA ILE A 253 -1.92 -4.73 6.20
C ILE A 253 -0.67 -5.35 6.85
N GLY A 254 -0.41 -6.65 6.72
CA GLY A 254 0.74 -7.31 7.35
C GLY A 254 1.71 -7.95 6.35
N TRP A 255 2.86 -8.39 6.84
CA TRP A 255 3.81 -9.25 6.16
C TRP A 255 3.43 -10.71 6.34
N TYR A 256 3.48 -11.24 7.56
CA TYR A 256 2.99 -12.59 7.87
C TYR A 256 2.30 -12.61 9.23
N ALA A 257 1.11 -13.21 9.27
CA ALA A 257 0.34 -13.48 10.48
C ALA A 257 -0.24 -14.90 10.49
N GLY A 258 0.31 -15.78 9.65
CA GLY A 258 -0.14 -17.16 9.51
C GLY A 258 0.36 -18.06 10.63
N SER A 259 -0.14 -19.28 10.61
CA SER A 259 0.36 -20.43 11.36
C SER A 259 0.66 -21.58 10.39
N GLU A 260 1.27 -22.66 10.85
CA GLU A 260 1.49 -23.87 10.04
C GLU A 260 0.23 -24.35 9.30
N ASN A 261 -0.95 -24.24 9.92
CA ASN A 261 -2.22 -24.67 9.31
C ASN A 261 -2.74 -23.72 8.22
N THR A 262 -2.09 -22.59 7.99
CA THR A 262 -2.49 -21.60 6.98
C THR A 262 -1.54 -21.55 5.80
N LYS A 263 -0.41 -22.28 5.85
CA LYS A 263 0.57 -22.25 4.76
C LYS A 263 -0.02 -22.76 3.45
N SER A 264 0.54 -22.26 2.37
CA SER A 264 0.35 -22.83 1.04
C SER A 264 1.39 -23.89 0.76
N HIS A 265 1.10 -24.81 -0.16
CA HIS A 265 1.96 -25.95 -0.41
C HIS A 265 2.20 -26.19 -1.90
N ASN A 266 3.36 -26.76 -2.20
CA ASN A 266 3.69 -27.38 -3.48
C ASN A 266 3.68 -26.39 -4.65
N VAL A 267 4.77 -25.65 -4.80
CA VAL A 267 5.00 -24.74 -5.94
C VAL A 267 6.05 -25.32 -6.87
N VAL A 268 5.78 -25.28 -8.16
CA VAL A 268 6.76 -25.53 -9.22
C VAL A 268 6.78 -24.33 -10.16
N MET A 269 7.94 -23.71 -10.35
CA MET A 269 8.17 -22.69 -11.36
C MET A 269 9.25 -23.15 -12.32
N GLU A 270 8.98 -23.10 -13.63
CA GLU A 270 9.94 -23.49 -14.67
C GLU A 270 9.91 -22.48 -15.81
N ASN A 271 11.05 -21.89 -16.16
CA ASN A 271 11.18 -20.91 -17.24
C ASN A 271 10.21 -19.73 -17.05
N VAL A 272 10.44 -18.96 -15.97
CA VAL A 272 9.63 -17.81 -15.59
C VAL A 272 10.47 -16.54 -15.68
N LYS A 273 9.92 -15.50 -16.29
CA LYS A 273 10.55 -14.18 -16.35
C LYS A 273 9.67 -13.16 -15.64
N ILE A 274 10.27 -12.32 -14.81
CA ILE A 274 9.63 -11.19 -14.14
C ILE A 274 10.46 -9.96 -14.45
N HIS A 275 9.92 -8.96 -15.13
CA HIS A 275 10.77 -7.85 -15.57
C HIS A 275 10.10 -6.49 -15.72
N ASP A 276 10.91 -5.44 -15.79
CA ASP A 276 10.49 -4.07 -16.07
C ASP A 276 9.38 -3.57 -15.15
N LEU A 277 9.42 -3.96 -13.87
CA LEU A 277 8.49 -3.48 -12.87
C LEU A 277 8.95 -2.13 -12.35
N HIS A 278 8.13 -1.10 -12.55
CA HIS A 278 8.39 0.25 -12.13
C HIS A 278 7.33 0.72 -11.13
N HIS A 279 7.79 1.18 -9.98
CA HIS A 279 6.94 1.70 -8.92
C HIS A 279 7.28 3.15 -8.62
N ASP A 280 6.24 3.97 -8.70
CA ASP A 280 6.31 5.40 -8.43
C ASP A 280 5.05 5.78 -7.67
N THR A 281 5.21 6.30 -6.47
CA THR A 281 4.09 6.67 -5.61
C THR A 281 4.48 7.82 -4.70
N TYR A 282 3.51 8.30 -3.95
CA TYR A 282 3.72 9.30 -2.91
C TYR A 282 2.90 8.93 -1.67
N GLU A 283 3.27 9.58 -0.59
CA GLU A 283 2.70 9.36 0.72
C GLU A 283 1.36 10.10 0.89
N ASN A 284 0.32 9.40 1.35
CA ASN A 284 -0.93 10.06 1.72
C ASN A 284 -0.84 10.62 3.14
N ILE A 285 -1.08 11.92 3.30
CA ILE A 285 -1.10 12.57 4.61
C ILE A 285 -2.53 12.54 5.16
N ALA A 286 -2.75 11.76 6.21
CA ALA A 286 -4.00 11.64 6.96
C ALA A 286 -3.91 12.32 8.34
N PHE A 287 -4.96 12.17 9.17
CA PHE A 287 -5.00 12.74 10.51
C PHE A 287 -5.81 11.89 11.51
N SER A 288 -5.54 12.05 12.80
CA SER A 288 -6.20 11.35 13.92
C SER A 288 -6.69 12.30 15.03
N GLN A 289 -7.55 11.80 15.92
CA GLN A 289 -8.16 12.58 17.03
C GLN A 289 -7.32 12.68 18.32
N GLY A 290 -6.10 12.15 18.34
CA GLY A 290 -5.32 12.12 19.58
C GLY A 290 -3.94 11.52 19.39
N ASP A 291 -3.86 10.19 19.41
CA ASP A 291 -2.65 9.37 19.22
C ASP A 291 -2.57 8.90 17.75
N ALA A 292 -1.36 8.73 17.22
CA ALA A 292 -1.08 8.30 15.85
C ALA A 292 -1.36 6.79 15.63
N THR A 293 -1.75 6.07 16.68
CA THR A 293 -2.10 4.64 16.63
C THR A 293 -3.35 4.35 15.77
N ALA A 294 -3.50 3.10 15.34
CA ALA A 294 -4.56 2.64 14.42
C ALA A 294 -5.98 2.91 14.90
N ALA A 295 -6.16 3.04 16.20
CA ALA A 295 -7.46 3.05 16.83
C ALA A 295 -8.13 4.42 16.87
N GLN A 296 -7.47 5.51 16.43
CA GLN A 296 -7.98 6.88 16.57
C GLN A 296 -8.03 7.68 15.26
N ARG A 297 -7.94 6.99 14.11
CA ARG A 297 -7.93 7.60 12.78
C ARG A 297 -9.34 7.89 12.28
N ILE A 298 -9.45 8.93 11.47
CA ILE A 298 -10.74 9.29 10.88
C ILE A 298 -10.86 8.68 9.49
N LEU A 299 -11.71 7.65 9.42
CA LEU A 299 -11.88 6.82 8.23
C LEU A 299 -13.28 7.00 7.64
N ASN A 300 -13.34 7.10 6.32
CA ASN A 300 -14.58 7.18 5.57
C ASN A 300 -15.28 5.81 5.45
N CYS A 301 -16.41 5.79 4.73
CA CYS A 301 -17.22 4.59 4.52
C CYS A 301 -16.60 3.47 3.68
N LEU A 302 -15.41 3.68 3.11
CA LEU A 302 -14.58 2.64 2.48
C LEU A 302 -13.46 2.14 3.40
N ASN A 303 -13.44 2.56 4.66
CA ASN A 303 -12.33 2.34 5.59
C ASN A 303 -11.02 2.98 5.10
N ALA A 304 -11.12 4.07 4.33
CA ALA A 304 -10.00 4.86 3.83
C ALA A 304 -9.86 6.19 4.60
N PRO A 305 -8.64 6.66 4.89
CA PRO A 305 -8.42 7.90 5.61
C PRO A 305 -8.78 9.11 4.75
N PHE A 306 -9.29 10.15 5.41
CA PHE A 306 -9.35 11.48 4.78
C PHE A 306 -7.94 12.05 4.63
N ASN A 307 -7.69 12.68 3.50
CA ASN A 307 -6.45 13.43 3.28
C ASN A 307 -6.51 14.76 4.05
N ALA A 308 -5.46 15.07 4.79
CA ALA A 308 -5.38 16.26 5.63
C ALA A 308 -5.46 17.55 4.79
N TYR A 309 -4.85 17.60 3.60
CA TYR A 309 -4.94 18.74 2.69
C TYR A 309 -6.36 18.99 2.20
N HIS A 310 -7.13 17.93 1.98
CA HIS A 310 -8.53 18.06 1.56
C HIS A 310 -9.43 18.64 2.66
N ILE A 311 -9.05 18.49 3.93
CA ILE A 311 -9.86 18.90 5.08
C ILE A 311 -9.42 20.26 5.62
N PHE A 312 -8.11 20.51 5.72
CA PHE A 312 -7.54 21.70 6.35
C PHE A 312 -6.83 22.66 5.38
N GLY A 313 -6.49 22.22 4.15
CA GLY A 313 -5.67 23.02 3.23
C GLY A 313 -4.19 23.06 3.63
N GLU A 314 -3.35 23.53 2.71
CA GLU A 314 -1.88 23.48 2.82
C GLU A 314 -1.32 24.26 4.02
N ASP A 315 -1.80 25.48 4.24
CA ASP A 315 -1.32 26.37 5.30
C ASP A 315 -1.55 25.77 6.70
N GLN A 316 -2.76 25.25 6.93
CA GLN A 316 -3.09 24.64 8.23
C GLN A 316 -2.39 23.29 8.42
N VAL A 317 -2.24 22.47 7.37
CA VAL A 317 -1.48 21.20 7.47
C VAL A 317 -0.03 21.47 7.86
N SER A 318 0.60 22.47 7.23
CA SER A 318 1.97 22.88 7.57
C SER A 318 2.08 23.33 9.04
N THR A 319 1.14 24.17 9.49
CA THR A 319 1.09 24.65 10.88
C THR A 319 0.83 23.50 11.87
N ILE A 320 -0.05 22.56 11.53
CA ILE A 320 -0.31 21.35 12.34
C ILE A 320 0.98 20.53 12.48
N SER A 321 1.70 20.30 11.38
CA SER A 321 2.96 19.56 11.37
C SER A 321 4.00 20.21 12.30
N GLU A 322 4.23 21.52 12.14
CA GLU A 322 5.15 22.28 12.97
C GLU A 322 4.80 22.17 14.46
N CYS A 323 3.51 22.30 14.79
CA CYS A 323 3.05 22.28 16.18
C CYS A 323 3.03 20.90 16.82
N ASN A 324 2.93 19.83 16.02
CA ASN A 324 3.09 18.46 16.52
C ASN A 324 4.56 18.15 16.80
N ASN A 325 5.45 18.44 15.85
CA ASN A 325 6.89 18.19 15.98
C ASN A 325 7.54 19.03 17.09
N TYR A 326 7.11 20.28 17.29
CA TYR A 326 7.69 21.17 18.32
C TYR A 326 7.33 20.74 19.76
N PHE A 327 6.17 20.10 19.96
CA PHE A 327 5.73 19.64 21.28
C PHE A 327 6.67 18.58 21.86
N ASP A 328 7.20 17.70 21.00
CA ASP A 328 8.08 16.61 21.40
C ASP A 328 9.49 17.08 21.80
N GLU A 329 9.95 18.22 21.27
CA GLU A 329 11.33 18.67 21.46
C GLU A 329 11.50 19.80 22.50
N ASN A 330 10.56 20.75 22.61
CA ASN A 330 10.81 22.01 23.34
C ASN A 330 9.62 22.60 24.14
N GLY A 331 8.51 21.88 24.29
CA GLY A 331 7.26 22.38 24.91
C GLY A 331 6.39 23.19 23.94
N ILE A 332 5.26 23.77 24.36
CA ILE A 332 4.35 24.49 23.43
C ILE A 332 4.93 25.86 23.06
N SER A 333 5.20 26.09 21.76
CA SER A 333 5.55 27.42 21.23
C SER A 333 4.38 28.41 21.38
N PRO A 334 4.62 29.70 21.69
CA PRO A 334 3.57 30.72 21.68
C PRO A 334 2.79 30.80 20.36
N HIS A 335 3.43 30.49 19.23
CA HIS A 335 2.76 30.40 17.94
C HIS A 335 1.72 29.26 17.92
N CYS A 336 2.08 28.08 18.41
CA CYS A 336 1.18 26.93 18.49
C CYS A 336 0.06 27.11 19.51
N GLU A 337 0.34 27.79 20.64
CA GLU A 337 -0.68 28.21 21.60
C GLU A 337 -1.71 29.14 20.91
N LYS A 338 -1.22 30.12 20.15
CA LYS A 338 -2.07 31.04 19.39
C LYS A 338 -2.89 30.31 18.34
N PHE A 339 -2.28 29.43 17.56
CA PHE A 339 -2.97 28.61 16.56
C PHE A 339 -4.09 27.76 17.18
N ARG A 340 -3.84 27.14 18.34
CA ARG A 340 -4.85 26.40 19.10
C ARG A 340 -6.01 27.28 19.58
N GLN A 341 -5.72 28.54 19.95
CA GLN A 341 -6.74 29.51 20.37
C GLN A 341 -7.57 30.05 19.19
N GLU A 342 -6.96 30.26 18.03
CA GLU A 342 -7.64 30.70 16.81
C GLU A 342 -8.51 29.58 16.22
N GLY A 343 -8.11 28.32 16.41
CA GLY A 343 -8.85 27.14 16.00
C GLY A 343 -8.66 26.81 14.52
N LEU A 344 -8.99 25.56 14.17
CA LEU A 344 -8.95 25.10 12.78
C LEU A 344 -10.16 25.62 12.01
N THR A 345 -9.98 25.83 10.71
CA THR A 345 -11.06 26.15 9.76
C THR A 345 -11.23 25.00 8.78
N TYR A 346 -12.48 24.60 8.53
CA TYR A 346 -12.77 23.54 7.57
C TYR A 346 -12.62 24.07 6.14
N VAL A 347 -11.75 23.46 5.35
CA VAL A 347 -11.61 23.78 3.92
C VAL A 347 -12.56 22.92 3.11
N GLY A 348 -12.36 21.61 3.12
CA GLY A 348 -13.21 20.64 2.43
C GLY A 348 -13.22 20.76 0.90
N ASN A 349 -13.81 19.76 0.26
CA ASN A 349 -14.12 19.76 -1.17
C ASN A 349 -15.32 18.83 -1.43
N PRO A 350 -15.91 18.83 -2.64
CA PRO A 350 -17.08 17.99 -2.92
C PRO A 350 -16.89 16.50 -2.61
N ILE A 351 -15.67 15.98 -2.76
CA ILE A 351 -15.33 14.57 -2.49
C ILE A 351 -15.34 14.27 -0.98
N SER A 352 -14.75 15.13 -0.14
CA SER A 352 -14.80 14.95 1.32
C SER A 352 -16.19 15.24 1.88
N ASP A 353 -16.85 16.28 1.36
CA ASP A 353 -18.13 16.78 1.83
C ASP A 353 -19.25 15.75 1.67
N ILE A 354 -19.36 15.08 0.52
CA ILE A 354 -20.41 14.07 0.30
C ILE A 354 -20.28 12.91 1.30
N GLN A 355 -19.06 12.53 1.65
CA GLN A 355 -18.79 11.45 2.60
C GLN A 355 -19.16 11.87 4.03
N ILE A 356 -18.82 13.10 4.42
CA ILE A 356 -19.19 13.67 5.72
C ILE A 356 -20.71 13.83 5.84
N MET A 357 -21.37 14.30 4.78
CA MET A 357 -22.82 14.45 4.74
C MET A 357 -23.53 13.10 4.87
N ALA A 358 -23.09 12.09 4.11
CA ALA A 358 -23.64 10.75 4.20
C ALA A 358 -23.51 10.19 5.63
N PHE A 359 -22.34 10.36 6.26
CA PHE A 359 -22.15 9.97 7.66
C PHE A 359 -23.06 10.74 8.63
N GLU A 360 -23.23 12.05 8.47
CA GLU A 360 -24.10 12.85 9.33
C GLU A 360 -25.56 12.43 9.20
N LEU A 361 -26.03 12.13 7.98
CA LEU A 361 -27.36 11.58 7.73
C LEU A 361 -27.56 10.23 8.44
N LEU A 362 -26.58 9.32 8.32
CA LEU A 362 -26.61 8.02 8.99
C LEU A 362 -26.81 8.17 10.50
N ASN A 363 -26.03 9.05 11.14
CA ASN A 363 -26.06 9.22 12.59
C ASN A 363 -27.27 10.01 13.08
N LYS A 364 -27.61 11.12 12.40
CA LYS A 364 -28.70 12.02 12.82
C LYS A 364 -30.07 11.35 12.71
N PHE A 365 -30.25 10.47 11.73
CA PHE A 365 -31.54 9.83 11.42
C PHE A 365 -31.59 8.32 11.66
N ASP A 366 -30.55 7.74 12.27
CA ASP A 366 -30.46 6.30 12.56
C ASP A 366 -30.69 5.43 11.31
N LEU A 367 -30.08 5.84 10.19
CA LEU A 367 -30.21 5.14 8.91
C LEU A 367 -29.30 3.91 8.89
N SER A 368 -29.58 2.99 7.95
CA SER A 368 -28.83 1.74 7.86
C SER A 368 -27.34 1.96 7.59
N TRP A 369 -26.47 1.39 8.44
CA TRP A 369 -25.03 1.34 8.19
C TRP A 369 -24.62 0.57 6.94
N ASN A 370 -25.55 -0.13 6.27
CA ASN A 370 -25.31 -0.71 4.95
C ASN A 370 -24.99 0.35 3.89
N TYR A 371 -25.34 1.63 4.11
CA TYR A 371 -24.90 2.74 3.24
C TYR A 371 -23.42 3.13 3.47
N CYS A 372 -22.76 2.52 4.46
CA CYS A 372 -21.37 2.74 4.84
C CYS A 372 -20.66 1.38 4.96
N SER A 373 -20.43 0.76 3.82
CA SER A 373 -20.08 -0.65 3.61
C SER A 373 -18.91 -1.21 4.44
N ALA A 374 -17.90 -0.39 4.74
CA ALA A 374 -16.71 -0.80 5.50
C ALA A 374 -16.72 -0.31 6.95
N GLY A 375 -17.78 0.41 7.36
CA GLY A 375 -17.81 1.21 8.58
C GLY A 375 -17.15 2.59 8.40
N ALA A 376 -17.36 3.45 9.39
CA ALA A 376 -16.65 4.73 9.54
C ALA A 376 -16.05 4.76 10.95
N ALA A 377 -14.81 5.23 11.06
CA ALA A 377 -14.14 5.39 12.36
C ALA A 377 -13.99 6.88 12.66
N ASP A 378 -14.40 7.27 13.87
CA ASP A 378 -14.16 8.60 14.44
C ASP A 378 -14.62 9.80 13.58
N MET A 379 -15.57 9.62 12.67
CA MET A 379 -16.10 10.71 11.82
C MET A 379 -17.01 11.69 12.58
N GLY A 380 -17.43 11.38 13.81
CA GLY A 380 -18.34 12.21 14.60
C GLY A 380 -17.81 13.62 14.89
N SER A 381 -16.52 13.77 15.23
CA SER A 381 -15.94 15.09 15.43
C SER A 381 -15.75 15.84 14.12
N LEU A 382 -15.38 15.12 13.05
CA LEU A 382 -15.19 15.69 11.72
C LEU A 382 -16.49 16.24 11.16
N ALA A 383 -17.60 15.51 11.30
CA ALA A 383 -18.91 15.99 10.88
C ALA A 383 -19.34 17.24 11.65
N LYS A 384 -19.13 17.27 12.97
CA LYS A 384 -19.42 18.47 13.77
C LYS A 384 -18.54 19.66 13.41
N PHE A 385 -17.27 19.43 13.14
CA PHE A 385 -16.35 20.45 12.66
C PHE A 385 -16.80 21.03 11.31
N ALA A 386 -17.03 20.15 10.34
CA ALA A 386 -17.35 20.53 8.97
C ALA A 386 -18.74 21.18 8.83
N VAL A 387 -19.76 20.68 9.55
CA VAL A 387 -21.16 21.11 9.41
C VAL A 387 -21.58 22.11 10.50
N HIS A 388 -21.24 21.82 11.75
CA HIS A 388 -21.71 22.62 12.89
C HIS A 388 -20.73 23.74 13.25
N GLY A 389 -19.48 23.68 12.76
CA GLY A 389 -18.45 24.70 13.02
C GLY A 389 -17.92 24.61 14.43
N THR A 390 -18.10 23.47 15.08
CA THR A 390 -17.49 23.20 16.39
C THR A 390 -16.00 23.06 16.21
N GLN A 391 -15.22 23.51 17.19
CA GLN A 391 -13.79 23.21 17.22
C GLN A 391 -13.58 21.70 17.07
N PHE A 392 -12.74 21.30 16.12
CA PHE A 392 -12.57 19.90 15.74
C PHE A 392 -12.13 19.02 16.92
N LEU A 393 -11.23 19.53 17.77
CA LEU A 393 -10.73 18.88 18.98
C LEU A 393 -10.27 19.95 20.00
N GLU A 394 -10.18 19.57 21.28
CA GLU A 394 -9.57 20.40 22.34
C GLU A 394 -8.05 20.61 22.11
N PHE A 395 -7.42 19.73 21.30
CA PHE A 395 -6.00 19.74 20.95
C PHE A 395 -5.78 19.76 19.43
N THR A 396 -4.55 20.02 19.00
CA THR A 396 -4.14 19.92 17.58
C THR A 396 -4.23 18.46 17.11
N PRO A 397 -4.82 18.15 15.93
CA PRO A 397 -4.83 16.78 15.42
C PRO A 397 -3.41 16.31 15.07
N LEU A 398 -3.16 15.01 15.20
CA LEU A 398 -1.91 14.42 14.73
C LEU A 398 -2.00 14.10 13.25
N LEU A 399 -0.95 14.42 12.51
CA LEU A 399 -0.80 13.97 11.12
C LEU A 399 -0.30 12.53 11.12
N VAL A 400 -0.80 11.76 10.15
CA VAL A 400 -0.48 10.36 9.99
C VAL A 400 -0.01 10.13 8.57
N ALA A 401 1.11 9.44 8.40
CA ALA A 401 1.66 9.13 7.09
C ALA A 401 2.10 7.65 7.00
N SER A 402 2.97 7.32 6.07
CA SER A 402 3.51 5.99 5.71
C SER A 402 2.56 5.04 5.00
N HIS A 403 1.46 5.54 4.47
CA HIS A 403 0.41 4.72 3.90
C HIS A 403 -0.15 5.32 2.61
N ASP A 404 -0.79 4.48 1.82
CA ASP A 404 -1.51 4.94 0.63
C ASP A 404 -2.88 5.53 1.02
N PRO A 405 -3.66 6.02 0.05
CA PRO A 405 -5.02 6.51 0.31
C PRO A 405 -6.03 5.45 0.79
N MET A 406 -5.67 4.16 0.81
CA MET A 406 -6.46 3.05 1.37
C MET A 406 -5.83 2.49 2.66
N ILE A 407 -4.94 3.27 3.29
CA ILE A 407 -4.27 2.96 4.56
C ILE A 407 -3.33 1.74 4.51
N HIS A 408 -2.98 1.27 3.31
CA HIS A 408 -2.08 0.16 3.18
C HIS A 408 -0.66 0.60 3.52
N PRO A 409 0.07 -0.20 4.33
CA PRO A 409 1.48 0.04 4.57
C PRO A 409 2.27 -0.12 3.28
N GLY A 410 3.20 0.81 3.04
CA GLY A 410 4.04 0.81 1.86
C GLY A 410 5.06 -0.33 1.84
N LYS A 411 5.01 -1.25 0.88
CA LYS A 411 6.00 -2.33 0.77
C LYS A 411 6.89 -2.20 -0.48
N GLY A 412 6.61 -1.20 -1.32
CA GLY A 412 7.36 -0.89 -2.53
C GLY A 412 7.10 -1.88 -3.65
N VAL A 413 8.13 -2.25 -4.41
CA VAL A 413 8.02 -3.17 -5.54
C VAL A 413 8.78 -4.47 -5.31
N MET A 414 8.17 -5.58 -5.70
CA MET A 414 8.74 -6.91 -5.56
C MET A 414 8.55 -7.73 -6.83
N GLY A 415 9.63 -8.35 -7.32
CA GLY A 415 9.53 -9.32 -8.42
C GLY A 415 8.75 -10.57 -7.99
N LEU A 416 9.34 -11.33 -7.06
CA LEU A 416 8.75 -12.55 -6.49
C LEU A 416 8.59 -12.44 -4.98
N ARG A 417 7.40 -12.76 -4.48
CA ARG A 417 7.15 -12.88 -3.04
C ARG A 417 6.57 -14.25 -2.69
N LEU A 418 7.26 -14.96 -1.80
CA LEU A 418 6.78 -16.19 -1.17
C LEU A 418 6.56 -15.92 0.32
N ASN A 419 5.36 -16.24 0.80
CA ASN A 419 4.98 -15.90 2.16
C ASN A 419 4.12 -17.01 2.79
N GLY A 420 4.70 -17.77 3.71
CA GLY A 420 4.06 -18.95 4.30
C GLY A 420 3.80 -20.02 3.24
N VAL A 421 4.85 -20.47 2.54
CA VAL A 421 4.75 -21.45 1.45
C VAL A 421 5.75 -22.57 1.66
N ASP A 422 5.29 -23.82 1.66
CA ASP A 422 6.16 -25.00 1.79
C ASP A 422 6.31 -25.75 0.46
N ASN A 423 7.46 -26.40 0.29
CA ASN A 423 7.81 -27.24 -0.85
C ASN A 423 7.76 -26.46 -2.16
N VAL A 424 8.82 -25.68 -2.39
CA VAL A 424 8.92 -24.78 -3.54
C VAL A 424 10.10 -25.22 -4.40
N ALA A 425 9.85 -25.50 -5.67
CA ALA A 425 10.89 -25.78 -6.66
C ALA A 425 10.89 -24.70 -7.73
N ILE A 426 11.99 -23.97 -7.86
CA ILE A 426 12.16 -22.89 -8.83
C ILE A 426 13.32 -23.24 -9.74
N LYS A 427 13.03 -23.30 -11.04
CA LYS A 427 14.00 -23.57 -12.08
C LYS A 427 13.89 -22.55 -13.21
N ASP A 428 15.02 -22.07 -13.71
CA ASP A 428 15.08 -21.15 -14.86
C ASP A 428 14.24 -19.87 -14.61
N LEU A 429 14.49 -19.19 -13.48
CA LEU A 429 13.81 -17.95 -13.10
C LEU A 429 14.70 -16.75 -13.43
N HIS A 430 14.17 -15.75 -14.13
CA HIS A 430 14.86 -14.49 -14.41
C HIS A 430 14.04 -13.32 -13.89
N ILE A 431 14.57 -12.60 -12.90
CA ILE A 431 14.00 -11.35 -12.38
C ILE A 431 14.93 -10.20 -12.80
N ASP A 432 14.42 -9.22 -13.56
CA ASP A 432 15.27 -8.15 -14.10
C ASP A 432 14.59 -6.79 -14.13
N ASN A 433 15.36 -5.72 -13.91
CA ASN A 433 14.92 -4.34 -14.02
C ASN A 433 13.69 -4.04 -13.15
N ILE A 434 13.85 -4.25 -11.84
CA ILE A 434 12.86 -3.89 -10.83
C ILE A 434 13.29 -2.57 -10.22
N HIS A 435 12.50 -1.52 -10.44
CA HIS A 435 12.87 -0.15 -10.14
C HIS A 435 11.80 0.59 -9.36
N SER A 436 12.20 1.33 -8.33
CA SER A 436 11.37 2.36 -7.70
C SER A 436 11.96 3.76 -7.89
N SER A 437 11.16 4.66 -8.45
CA SER A 437 11.43 6.11 -8.51
C SER A 437 10.69 6.90 -7.42
N THR A 438 9.99 6.21 -6.51
CA THR A 438 9.30 6.83 -5.36
C THR A 438 10.26 7.70 -4.55
N ASP A 439 9.84 8.92 -4.23
CA ASP A 439 10.60 9.90 -3.45
C ASP A 439 10.82 9.46 -1.98
N ILE A 440 11.62 10.22 -1.23
CA ILE A 440 11.69 10.08 0.23
C ILE A 440 10.33 10.43 0.89
N GLY A 441 10.04 9.78 2.01
CA GLY A 441 8.86 10.07 2.83
C GLY A 441 8.95 11.46 3.48
N THR A 442 7.82 11.93 3.98
CA THR A 442 7.74 13.25 4.61
C THR A 442 8.18 13.23 6.08
N THR A 443 8.77 14.32 6.57
CA THR A 443 8.98 14.51 8.01
C THR A 443 7.79 15.17 8.71
N MET A 444 6.70 15.44 7.98
CA MET A 444 5.58 16.23 8.51
C MET A 444 4.84 15.55 9.66
N CYS A 445 4.88 14.22 9.73
CA CYS A 445 4.07 13.45 10.68
C CYS A 445 4.77 13.12 12.00
N GLY A 446 5.98 13.63 12.23
CA GLY A 446 6.80 13.24 13.38
C GLY A 446 7.16 11.74 13.35
N SER A 447 7.94 11.27 14.33
CA SER A 447 8.58 9.94 14.28
C SER A 447 7.68 8.80 13.77
N TYR A 448 8.16 8.07 12.75
CA TYR A 448 7.44 6.98 12.10
C TYR A 448 7.27 5.76 13.03
N GLU A 449 7.89 5.77 14.22
CA GLU A 449 7.84 4.72 15.23
C GLU A 449 6.42 4.39 15.74
N GLN A 450 5.43 5.25 15.48
CA GLN A 450 4.05 5.10 15.97
C GLN A 450 3.02 4.75 14.87
N ILE A 451 3.48 4.39 13.68
CA ILE A 451 2.58 4.24 12.53
C ILE A 451 2.07 2.82 12.41
N VAL A 452 0.79 2.75 12.04
CA VAL A 452 0.01 1.52 11.92
C VAL A 452 0.61 0.58 10.93
N SER A 453 0.73 -0.66 11.40
CA SER A 453 1.10 -1.81 10.60
C SER A 453 2.51 -1.72 10.03
N GLN A 454 3.34 -0.84 10.59
CA GLN A 454 4.77 -1.09 10.63
C GLN A 454 5.04 -2.41 11.33
N GLN A 455 5.92 -3.18 10.73
CA GLN A 455 6.27 -4.50 11.19
C GLN A 455 7.78 -4.59 11.09
N ALA A 456 8.46 -4.05 12.09
CA ALA A 456 9.88 -4.26 12.26
C ALA A 456 10.17 -5.77 12.24
N PRO A 457 11.21 -6.22 11.54
CA PRO A 457 12.18 -5.45 10.77
C PRO A 457 11.81 -5.27 9.28
N TYR A 458 10.71 -5.85 8.80
CA TYR A 458 10.33 -5.79 7.39
C TYR A 458 10.10 -4.36 6.88
N MET A 459 9.54 -3.53 7.76
CA MET A 459 9.05 -2.21 7.37
C MET A 459 9.05 -1.27 8.58
N ASN A 460 9.98 -0.32 8.55
CA ASN A 460 10.13 0.75 9.54
C ASN A 460 10.22 2.07 8.77
N GLY A 461 9.44 3.09 9.17
CA GLY A 461 9.40 4.32 8.38
C GLY A 461 8.60 4.22 7.10
N PHE A 462 8.77 5.23 6.26
CA PHE A 462 8.31 5.22 4.89
C PHE A 462 9.15 4.23 4.06
N SER A 463 8.44 3.35 3.38
CA SER A 463 8.98 2.12 2.78
C SER A 463 8.33 1.78 1.45
N MET A 464 7.59 2.72 0.86
CA MET A 464 7.09 2.56 -0.51
C MET A 464 8.19 2.66 -1.55
N ASN A 465 9.36 3.19 -1.21
CA ASN A 465 10.52 3.23 -2.09
C ASN A 465 11.41 1.98 -1.99
N MET A 466 10.98 0.93 -1.29
CA MET A 466 11.73 -0.33 -1.18
C MET A 466 11.63 -1.15 -2.48
N VAL A 467 12.70 -1.85 -2.81
CA VAL A 467 12.76 -2.70 -4.02
C VAL A 467 13.32 -4.07 -3.64
N ASN A 468 12.61 -5.14 -4.00
CA ASN A 468 13.06 -6.51 -3.79
C ASN A 468 13.01 -7.27 -5.13
N GLY A 469 14.10 -7.96 -5.49
CA GLY A 469 14.06 -8.96 -6.56
C GLY A 469 13.17 -10.13 -6.13
N ALA A 470 13.55 -10.80 -5.05
CA ALA A 470 12.77 -11.84 -4.41
C ALA A 470 12.72 -11.64 -2.87
N THR A 471 11.58 -11.98 -2.25
CA THR A 471 11.46 -12.01 -0.79
C THR A 471 10.70 -13.25 -0.31
N PHE A 472 11.32 -14.01 0.58
CA PHE A 472 10.84 -15.28 1.12
C PHE A 472 10.68 -15.19 2.63
N THR A 473 9.47 -15.47 3.11
CA THR A 473 9.09 -15.30 4.51
C THR A 473 8.31 -16.52 4.97
N PHE A 474 8.75 -17.21 6.01
CA PHE A 474 8.19 -18.51 6.42
C PHE A 474 8.05 -19.48 5.23
N ALA A 475 9.03 -19.49 4.34
CA ALA A 475 9.02 -20.30 3.13
C ALA A 475 9.98 -21.49 3.28
N THR A 476 9.47 -22.71 3.33
CA THR A 476 10.29 -23.89 3.65
C THR A 476 10.47 -24.83 2.46
N ASN A 477 11.59 -25.54 2.44
CA ASN A 477 12.00 -26.47 1.40
C ASN A 477 12.00 -25.79 0.02
N VAL A 478 12.61 -24.60 -0.05
CA VAL A 478 12.76 -23.84 -1.29
C VAL A 478 14.01 -24.33 -2.01
N GLN A 479 13.86 -24.86 -3.22
CA GLN A 479 14.97 -25.26 -4.08
C GLN A 479 15.11 -24.27 -5.23
N LEU A 480 16.30 -23.69 -5.39
CA LEU A 480 16.62 -22.74 -6.45
C LEU A 480 17.64 -23.37 -7.42
N SER A 481 17.33 -23.37 -8.71
CA SER A 481 18.24 -23.80 -9.77
C SER A 481 18.11 -22.91 -10.99
N ASN A 482 19.23 -22.40 -11.49
CA ASN A 482 19.32 -21.46 -12.60
C ASN A 482 18.42 -20.23 -12.40
N VAL A 483 18.67 -19.52 -11.30
CA VAL A 483 17.97 -18.28 -10.96
C VAL A 483 18.88 -17.09 -11.20
N LEU A 484 18.41 -16.09 -11.95
CA LEU A 484 19.09 -14.81 -12.18
C LEU A 484 18.21 -13.68 -11.62
N ILE A 485 18.79 -12.83 -10.77
CA ILE A 485 18.17 -11.62 -10.26
C ILE A 485 19.09 -10.43 -10.57
N SER A 486 18.66 -9.54 -11.44
CA SER A 486 19.48 -8.41 -11.90
C SER A 486 18.76 -7.07 -11.93
N HIS A 487 19.54 -5.98 -11.84
CA HIS A 487 19.06 -4.60 -11.95
C HIS A 487 17.91 -4.29 -10.97
N ILE A 488 18.20 -4.44 -9.68
CA ILE A 488 17.29 -4.12 -8.58
C ILE A 488 17.65 -2.75 -8.04
N VAL A 489 16.84 -1.73 -8.35
CA VAL A 489 17.23 -0.33 -8.17
C VAL A 489 16.19 0.47 -7.41
N SER A 490 16.59 1.12 -6.32
CA SER A 490 15.81 2.18 -5.68
C SER A 490 16.54 3.51 -5.79
N ASP A 491 15.82 4.55 -6.21
CA ASP A 491 16.37 5.90 -6.29
C ASP A 491 16.60 6.52 -4.91
N THR A 492 15.71 6.26 -3.96
CA THR A 492 15.74 6.91 -2.63
C THR A 492 15.65 5.94 -1.45
N GLY A 493 15.36 4.67 -1.69
CA GLY A 493 15.13 3.65 -0.66
C GLY A 493 16.14 2.51 -0.71
N LEU A 494 15.83 1.44 0.03
CA LEU A 494 16.61 0.21 0.09
C LEU A 494 16.35 -0.72 -1.10
N SER A 495 17.30 -1.61 -1.38
CA SER A 495 17.23 -2.58 -2.48
C SER A 495 17.85 -3.91 -2.11
N TYR A 496 17.07 -4.98 -2.24
CA TYR A 496 17.49 -6.34 -1.94
C TYR A 496 17.37 -7.24 -3.18
N GLY A 497 18.44 -7.96 -3.51
CA GLY A 497 18.38 -9.01 -4.54
C GLY A 497 17.43 -10.13 -4.12
N LEU A 498 17.79 -10.83 -3.04
CA LEU A 498 16.94 -11.80 -2.35
C LEU A 498 16.93 -11.51 -0.86
N ALA A 499 15.74 -11.45 -0.26
CA ALA A 499 15.56 -11.33 1.19
C ALA A 499 14.89 -12.57 1.78
N ALA A 500 15.53 -13.22 2.75
CA ALA A 500 15.01 -14.37 3.49
C ALA A 500 14.71 -13.97 4.94
N TRP A 501 13.47 -14.18 5.36
CA TRP A 501 12.94 -13.79 6.66
C TRP A 501 12.40 -15.03 7.37
N TYR A 502 12.68 -15.16 8.67
CA TYR A 502 12.06 -16.06 9.65
C TYR A 502 11.56 -17.42 9.14
N GLU A 503 12.14 -18.51 9.65
CA GLU A 503 11.69 -19.88 9.32
C GLU A 503 11.66 -20.14 7.81
N THR A 504 12.64 -19.58 7.11
CA THR A 504 12.83 -19.80 5.68
C THR A 504 14.00 -20.76 5.47
N THR A 505 13.81 -21.79 4.64
CA THR A 505 14.87 -22.75 4.28
C THR A 505 15.05 -22.81 2.77
N ILE A 506 16.28 -22.58 2.32
CA ILE A 506 16.63 -22.45 0.89
C ILE A 506 17.81 -23.38 0.58
N ASP A 507 17.67 -24.22 -0.43
CA ASP A 507 18.73 -25.04 -1.01
C ASP A 507 19.03 -24.52 -2.43
N ILE A 508 20.26 -24.05 -2.65
CA ILE A 508 20.74 -23.63 -3.96
C ILE A 508 21.42 -24.83 -4.63
N VAL A 509 20.93 -25.24 -5.80
CA VAL A 509 21.33 -26.51 -6.42
C VAL A 509 21.75 -26.37 -7.89
N GLY A 510 22.75 -27.17 -8.27
CA GLY A 510 23.34 -27.21 -9.62
C GLY A 510 24.39 -26.11 -9.87
N ASP A 511 25.22 -26.27 -10.91
CA ASP A 511 26.37 -25.40 -11.19
C ASP A 511 26.01 -23.93 -11.45
N GLN A 512 24.79 -23.68 -11.94
CA GLN A 512 24.21 -22.34 -12.10
C GLN A 512 23.05 -22.23 -11.13
N GLY A 513 23.31 -22.08 -9.83
CA GLY A 513 22.26 -22.07 -8.81
C GLY A 513 21.50 -20.75 -8.76
N LEU A 514 22.17 -19.70 -8.24
CA LEU A 514 21.65 -18.35 -8.05
C LEU A 514 22.71 -17.31 -8.41
N ASP A 515 22.37 -16.39 -9.32
CA ASP A 515 23.17 -15.21 -9.69
C ASP A 515 22.39 -13.94 -9.32
N ILE A 516 22.99 -13.08 -8.49
CA ILE A 516 22.44 -11.78 -8.12
C ILE A 516 23.40 -10.67 -8.52
N ASN A 517 22.98 -9.74 -9.38
CA ASN A 517 23.85 -8.65 -9.79
C ASN A 517 23.14 -7.30 -9.98
N ASN A 518 23.91 -6.22 -9.92
CA ASN A 518 23.44 -4.85 -10.16
C ASN A 518 22.31 -4.45 -9.19
N VAL A 519 22.58 -4.53 -7.88
CA VAL A 519 21.66 -4.11 -6.82
C VAL A 519 22.06 -2.72 -6.32
N HIS A 520 21.17 -1.74 -6.44
CA HIS A 520 21.46 -0.33 -6.17
C HIS A 520 20.44 0.30 -5.22
N ALA A 521 20.88 0.82 -4.07
CA ALA A 521 20.03 1.52 -3.11
C ALA A 521 20.40 3.01 -2.96
N GLY A 522 19.41 3.89 -2.99
CA GLY A 522 19.61 5.34 -2.83
C GLY A 522 20.39 5.98 -3.97
N ARG A 523 20.16 5.53 -5.22
CA ARG A 523 20.92 5.96 -6.41
C ARG A 523 20.95 7.47 -6.62
N GLU A 524 19.88 8.18 -6.28
CA GLU A 524 19.76 9.63 -6.46
C GLU A 524 20.14 10.43 -5.22
N LEU A 525 20.41 9.75 -4.10
CA LEU A 525 20.74 10.39 -2.85
C LEU A 525 22.26 10.61 -2.75
N ALA A 526 22.65 11.82 -2.36
CA ALA A 526 24.05 12.09 -2.00
C ALA A 526 24.39 11.38 -0.67
N PRO A 527 25.58 10.78 -0.51
CA PRO A 527 26.00 10.17 0.75
C PRO A 527 25.78 11.13 1.92
N SER A 528 25.01 10.69 2.91
CA SER A 528 24.57 11.55 4.01
C SER A 528 24.38 10.77 5.30
N ASP A 529 24.90 11.32 6.40
CA ASP A 529 24.63 10.84 7.77
C ASP A 529 23.26 11.32 8.29
N ALA A 530 22.50 12.09 7.48
CA ALA A 530 21.18 12.58 7.87
C ALA A 530 20.14 11.44 7.97
N TYR A 531 20.41 10.30 7.33
CA TYR A 531 19.55 9.12 7.45
C TYR A 531 19.86 8.36 8.73
N ARG A 532 18.84 8.20 9.57
CA ARG A 532 18.94 7.33 10.74
C ARG A 532 18.94 5.86 10.31
N ARG A 533 19.75 5.06 11.01
CA ARG A 533 19.75 3.60 10.88
C ARG A 533 18.39 2.99 11.23
N ASP A 534 17.68 3.61 12.18
CA ASP A 534 16.47 3.10 12.83
C ASP A 534 15.19 3.86 12.46
N SER A 535 15.24 4.67 11.38
CA SER A 535 14.15 5.44 10.72
C SER A 535 14.04 6.93 11.12
N TYR A 536 14.01 7.83 10.12
CA TYR A 536 13.02 8.93 9.93
C TYR A 536 13.48 9.88 8.79
N PRO A 537 12.70 10.17 7.72
CA PRO A 537 11.39 9.60 7.36
C PRO A 537 11.49 8.19 6.73
N ASN A 538 12.68 7.84 6.23
CA ASN A 538 13.02 6.55 5.67
C ASN A 538 14.12 5.87 6.49
N LEU A 539 14.29 4.57 6.28
CA LEU A 539 15.54 3.88 6.59
C LEU A 539 16.66 4.39 5.68
N GLN A 540 17.90 4.35 6.17
CA GLN A 540 19.07 4.57 5.34
C GLN A 540 19.07 3.60 4.14
N PRO A 541 19.37 4.08 2.91
CA PRO A 541 19.35 3.23 1.71
C PRO A 541 20.35 2.06 1.78
N GLU A 542 19.84 0.91 2.21
CA GLU A 542 20.56 -0.36 2.33
C GLU A 542 20.55 -1.10 1.00
N ALA A 543 21.72 -1.47 0.49
CA ALA A 543 21.82 -2.43 -0.62
C ALA A 543 22.34 -3.77 -0.12
N CYS A 544 21.68 -4.85 -0.54
CA CYS A 544 22.08 -6.20 -0.15
C CYS A 544 21.78 -7.20 -1.27
N ALA A 545 22.79 -7.98 -1.70
CA ALA A 545 22.54 -9.08 -2.65
C ALA A 545 21.66 -10.15 -2.01
N PHE A 546 22.10 -10.71 -0.87
CA PHE A 546 21.35 -11.71 -0.12
C PHE A 546 21.19 -11.27 1.33
N ARG A 547 19.95 -10.94 1.70
CA ARG A 547 19.59 -10.42 3.02
C ARG A 547 18.98 -11.50 3.91
N ILE A 548 19.53 -11.73 5.10
CA ILE A 548 18.98 -12.66 6.10
C ILE A 548 18.49 -11.90 7.33
N TYR A 549 17.23 -12.13 7.70
CA TYR A 549 16.69 -11.78 9.01
C TYR A 549 16.23 -13.05 9.72
N ASP A 550 17.00 -13.46 10.73
CA ASP A 550 16.70 -14.58 11.60
C ASP A 550 16.43 -14.12 13.05
N ASP A 551 15.79 -15.00 13.82
CA ASP A 551 15.67 -14.89 15.28
C ASP A 551 15.98 -16.28 15.87
N HIS A 552 16.38 -16.34 17.14
CA HIS A 552 16.67 -17.59 17.84
C HIS A 552 15.50 -18.59 17.80
N MET A 553 14.26 -18.12 17.69
CA MET A 553 13.07 -18.97 17.56
C MET A 553 12.72 -19.31 16.10
N PHE A 554 13.05 -18.43 15.16
CA PHE A 554 12.66 -18.53 13.75
C PHE A 554 13.89 -18.38 12.87
N GLY A 555 14.75 -19.38 12.90
CA GLY A 555 16.01 -19.38 12.14
C GLY A 555 15.78 -19.41 10.63
N VAL A 556 16.71 -18.81 9.89
CA VAL A 556 16.80 -18.95 8.43
C VAL A 556 17.95 -19.90 8.12
N ALA A 557 17.76 -20.84 7.20
CA ALA A 557 18.80 -21.76 6.74
C ALA A 557 18.98 -21.63 5.23
N VAL A 558 20.22 -21.49 4.78
CA VAL A 558 20.58 -21.43 3.36
C VAL A 558 21.71 -22.43 3.14
N ASP A 559 21.48 -23.40 2.25
CA ASP A 559 22.47 -24.39 1.82
C ASP A 559 22.94 -24.08 0.38
N TYR A 560 24.25 -24.03 0.18
CA TYR A 560 24.88 -23.71 -1.10
C TYR A 560 26.30 -24.31 -1.18
N GLU A 561 26.80 -24.52 -2.40
CA GLU A 561 28.14 -25.05 -2.63
C GLU A 561 29.16 -23.89 -2.70
N ASP A 562 29.99 -23.80 -1.66
CA ASP A 562 31.04 -22.78 -1.49
C ASP A 562 32.46 -23.35 -1.70
N SER A 563 32.62 -24.31 -2.61
CA SER A 563 33.91 -25.00 -2.78
C SER A 563 34.80 -24.23 -3.75
N ASP A 564 36.00 -23.82 -3.31
CA ASP A 564 37.06 -23.18 -4.13
C ASP A 564 37.48 -24.04 -5.36
N GLU A 565 37.13 -25.34 -5.39
CA GLU A 565 37.49 -26.28 -6.44
C GLU A 565 36.40 -26.44 -7.54
N SER A 566 35.17 -25.95 -7.31
CA SER A 566 34.06 -25.94 -8.27
C SER A 566 33.61 -24.50 -8.54
N GLU A 567 32.95 -24.22 -9.67
CA GLU A 567 32.30 -22.92 -9.82
C GLU A 567 31.21 -22.83 -8.73
N PRO A 568 31.21 -21.81 -7.86
CA PRO A 568 30.23 -21.70 -6.79
C PRO A 568 28.85 -21.55 -7.42
N ASN A 569 27.88 -22.26 -6.86
CA ASN A 569 26.50 -22.20 -7.34
C ASN A 569 25.75 -20.94 -6.87
N LEU A 570 26.40 -20.10 -6.05
CA LEU A 570 25.96 -18.77 -5.67
C LEU A 570 26.96 -17.74 -6.21
N LYS A 571 26.50 -16.84 -7.06
CA LYS A 571 27.29 -15.74 -7.63
C LYS A 571 26.62 -14.42 -7.27
N MET A 572 27.39 -13.46 -6.77
CA MET A 572 26.87 -12.13 -6.45
C MET A 572 27.87 -11.06 -6.88
N SER A 573 27.40 -10.01 -7.53
CA SER A 573 28.29 -8.92 -7.97
C SER A 573 27.57 -7.58 -8.05
N CYS A 574 28.34 -6.50 -8.17
CA CYS A 574 27.80 -5.18 -8.50
C CYS A 574 26.73 -4.66 -7.51
N VAL A 575 26.97 -4.78 -6.20
CA VAL A 575 26.04 -4.29 -5.17
C VAL A 575 26.54 -2.96 -4.61
N HIS A 576 25.68 -1.94 -4.64
CA HIS A 576 26.03 -0.60 -4.19
C HIS A 576 24.85 0.08 -3.49
N GLY A 577 25.11 0.63 -2.32
CA GLY A 577 24.13 1.41 -1.57
C GLY A 577 24.81 2.51 -0.76
N HIS A 578 24.01 3.31 -0.04
CA HIS A 578 24.56 4.21 0.97
C HIS A 578 25.19 3.44 2.13
N THR A 579 24.61 2.27 2.41
CA THR A 579 25.13 1.32 3.38
C THR A 579 24.94 -0.11 2.87
N GLY A 580 25.77 -1.02 3.37
CA GLY A 580 25.67 -2.45 3.05
C GLY A 580 24.62 -3.15 3.91
N CYS A 581 24.47 -4.46 3.72
CA CYS A 581 23.55 -5.33 4.43
C CYS A 581 23.60 -5.12 5.95
N LEU A 582 22.45 -5.20 6.62
CA LEU A 582 22.32 -4.91 8.06
C LEU A 582 22.78 -3.49 8.44
N MET A 583 22.87 -2.58 7.47
CA MET A 583 23.46 -1.26 7.63
C MET A 583 24.95 -1.29 7.99
N GLU A 584 25.68 -2.33 7.56
CA GLU A 584 27.11 -2.48 7.78
C GLU A 584 27.89 -2.03 6.53
N SER A 585 28.74 -1.02 6.70
CA SER A 585 29.50 -0.43 5.59
C SER A 585 30.47 -1.46 4.99
N GLY A 586 30.30 -1.75 3.71
CA GLY A 586 31.18 -2.64 2.94
C GLY A 586 30.78 -4.12 2.95
N GLU A 587 29.79 -4.50 3.75
CA GLU A 587 29.23 -5.86 3.76
C GLU A 587 28.00 -5.90 2.85
N TRP A 588 28.12 -6.50 1.66
CA TRP A 588 27.06 -6.45 0.64
C TRP A 588 26.23 -7.72 0.51
N SER A 589 26.48 -8.72 1.37
CA SER A 589 25.64 -9.92 1.52
C SER A 589 25.74 -10.51 2.93
N ASN A 590 24.71 -11.23 3.37
CA ASN A 590 24.77 -12.10 4.56
C ASN A 590 25.20 -13.54 4.24
N VAL A 591 25.24 -13.91 2.96
CA VAL A 591 25.58 -15.25 2.45
C VAL A 591 26.58 -15.09 1.32
N GLY A 592 27.63 -15.90 1.29
CA GLY A 592 28.66 -15.84 0.25
C GLY A 592 29.42 -14.50 0.19
N VAL A 593 30.13 -14.28 -0.91
CA VAL A 593 30.95 -13.08 -1.17
C VAL A 593 30.39 -12.31 -2.36
N VAL A 594 30.45 -10.98 -2.31
CA VAL A 594 30.06 -10.11 -3.41
C VAL A 594 31.28 -9.64 -4.18
N ASP A 595 31.32 -9.94 -5.47
CA ASP A 595 32.36 -9.49 -6.38
C ASP A 595 32.18 -8.02 -6.78
N ASP A 596 33.31 -7.35 -7.02
CA ASP A 596 33.35 -5.99 -7.55
C ASP A 596 32.61 -5.88 -8.89
N CYS A 597 32.00 -4.71 -9.13
CA CYS A 597 31.52 -4.31 -10.45
C CYS A 597 32.65 -4.38 -11.48
N ARG A 598 32.47 -5.10 -12.59
CA ARG A 598 33.43 -5.08 -13.70
C ARG A 598 32.76 -4.66 -15.02
N ASP A 599 33.43 -3.79 -15.79
CA ASP A 599 32.99 -3.47 -17.16
C ASP A 599 33.25 -4.65 -18.12
N GLU A 600 32.80 -4.51 -19.38
CA GLU A 600 33.06 -5.48 -20.45
C GLU A 600 34.57 -5.73 -20.71
N SER A 601 35.43 -4.82 -20.26
CA SER A 601 36.89 -4.93 -20.35
C SER A 601 37.53 -5.57 -19.11
N GLY A 602 36.72 -5.96 -18.12
CA GLY A 602 37.14 -6.56 -16.86
C GLY A 602 37.71 -5.57 -15.84
N ASN A 603 37.61 -4.26 -16.07
CA ASN A 603 38.06 -3.25 -15.11
C ASN A 603 37.01 -3.03 -14.04
N VAL A 604 37.46 -2.83 -12.80
CA VAL A 604 36.56 -2.49 -11.70
C VAL A 604 35.91 -1.12 -11.94
N VAL A 605 34.58 -1.09 -11.96
CA VAL A 605 33.79 0.13 -12.12
C VAL A 605 33.18 0.49 -10.77
N TYR A 606 33.54 1.65 -10.22
CA TYR A 606 32.83 2.19 -9.08
C TYR A 606 31.69 3.09 -9.57
N PRO A 607 30.42 2.76 -9.31
CA PRO A 607 29.33 3.68 -9.60
C PRO A 607 29.50 4.93 -8.73
N GLY A 608 29.76 6.09 -9.35
CA GLY A 608 29.94 7.35 -8.62
C GLY A 608 30.88 8.40 -9.23
N SER A 609 31.51 8.17 -10.39
CA SER A 609 32.33 9.22 -11.05
C SER A 609 31.61 10.01 -12.15
N GLY A 610 30.33 9.72 -12.40
CA GLY A 610 29.48 10.48 -13.35
C GLY A 610 29.07 11.83 -12.76
N SER A 611 29.42 12.92 -13.43
CA SER A 611 29.18 14.30 -13.00
C SER A 611 27.75 14.57 -12.54
N HIS A 612 27.55 14.89 -11.25
CA HIS A 612 26.32 15.52 -10.76
C HIS A 612 26.03 16.79 -11.58
N ARG A 613 24.92 16.78 -12.34
CA ARG A 613 24.31 18.01 -12.83
C ARG A 613 23.64 18.69 -11.64
N SER A 614 24.31 19.68 -11.06
CA SER A 614 23.70 20.60 -10.11
C SER A 614 22.55 21.34 -10.82
N GLN A 615 21.30 20.94 -10.58
CA GLN A 615 20.18 21.86 -10.77
C GLN A 615 20.09 22.73 -9.51
N GLY A 616 20.17 24.04 -9.71
CA GLY A 616 20.18 25.03 -8.64
C GLY A 616 18.82 25.13 -7.97
N GLY A 617 18.69 24.49 -6.81
CA GLY A 617 17.71 24.84 -5.78
C GLY A 617 18.43 25.58 -4.66
N THR A 618 17.99 26.80 -4.36
CA THR A 618 18.53 27.63 -3.28
C THR A 618 18.23 27.03 -1.91
N SER A 619 19.24 26.49 -1.23
CA SER A 619 19.14 26.13 0.19
C SER A 619 19.55 27.32 1.06
N ILE A 620 18.68 27.67 2.01
CA ILE A 620 18.99 28.61 3.09
C ILE A 620 19.34 27.79 4.34
N ALA A 621 20.63 27.85 4.68
CA ALA A 621 21.24 27.77 6.01
C ALA A 621 20.93 26.56 6.93
N SER A 622 21.92 25.65 7.01
CA SER A 622 22.19 24.82 8.19
C SER A 622 23.56 25.18 8.78
N SER A 623 23.59 25.92 9.89
CA SER A 623 24.79 26.04 10.71
C SER A 623 24.42 26.31 12.16
N LEU A 624 24.31 25.26 12.97
CA LEU A 624 24.47 25.23 14.44
C LEU A 624 23.82 23.96 14.96
N PHE A 625 24.49 22.81 14.94
CA PHE A 625 24.28 21.68 15.87
C PHE A 625 25.42 20.67 15.66
N GLY A 626 26.59 21.02 16.15
CA GLY A 626 27.68 20.09 16.42
C GLY A 626 28.01 20.22 17.90
N ASP A 627 28.15 19.08 18.57
CA ASP A 627 28.56 18.91 19.98
C ASP A 627 27.45 18.99 21.03
N LEU A 628 26.70 17.88 21.24
CA LEU A 628 26.18 17.53 22.58
C LEU A 628 25.51 16.14 22.75
N TYR A 629 25.97 15.03 22.16
CA TYR A 629 25.45 13.71 22.58
C TYR A 629 26.51 12.61 22.69
N ALA A 630 27.08 12.49 23.88
CA ALA A 630 27.76 11.28 24.35
C ALA A 630 27.44 11.07 25.84
N ALA A 631 26.30 10.44 26.14
CA ALA A 631 26.01 9.94 27.48
C ALA A 631 25.24 8.62 27.41
N ARG A 632 25.90 7.51 27.77
CA ARG A 632 25.28 6.20 27.94
C ARG A 632 24.41 6.18 29.21
N PRO A 633 23.21 5.58 29.21
CA PRO A 633 22.41 5.45 30.43
C PRO A 633 23.05 4.43 31.38
N SER A 634 23.07 4.78 32.67
CA SER A 634 23.60 3.92 33.73
C SER A 634 22.57 2.86 34.16
N LYS A 635 23.08 1.75 34.73
CA LYS A 635 22.33 0.55 35.15
C LYS A 635 21.13 0.81 36.10
N GLY A 636 20.97 2.02 36.65
CA GLY A 636 19.82 2.38 37.48
C GLY A 636 18.50 2.53 36.71
N MET A 637 18.53 2.84 35.41
CA MET A 637 17.32 3.09 34.62
C MET A 637 16.52 1.81 34.32
N TYR A 638 17.19 0.67 34.15
CA TYR A 638 16.56 -0.63 33.90
C TYR A 638 15.78 -1.18 35.11
N ILE A 639 16.13 -0.78 36.33
CA ILE A 639 15.43 -1.20 37.55
C ILE A 639 14.13 -0.41 37.71
N MET A 640 14.10 0.87 37.31
CA MET A 640 12.88 1.68 37.36
C MET A 640 11.84 1.23 36.31
N ILE A 641 12.28 0.90 35.09
CA ILE A 641 11.39 0.43 34.01
C ILE A 641 10.73 -0.91 34.39
N SER A 642 11.51 -1.84 34.96
CA SER A 642 10.97 -3.13 35.43
C SER A 642 9.93 -2.96 36.56
N ALA A 643 10.11 -1.99 37.46
CA ALA A 643 9.16 -1.72 38.54
C ALA A 643 7.84 -1.10 38.04
N VAL A 644 7.90 -0.24 37.03
CA VAL A 644 6.71 0.37 36.41
C VAL A 644 5.90 -0.68 35.64
N VAL A 645 6.56 -1.59 34.91
CA VAL A 645 5.88 -2.68 34.17
C VAL A 645 5.17 -3.65 35.12
N LEU A 646 5.78 -4.01 36.25
CA LEU A 646 5.15 -4.87 37.26
C LEU A 646 3.95 -4.20 37.95
N LEU A 647 4.01 -2.88 38.19
CA LEU A 647 2.91 -2.14 38.80
C LEU A 647 1.72 -2.01 37.83
N SER A 648 1.98 -1.81 36.55
CA SER A 648 0.95 -1.77 35.49
C SER A 648 0.25 -3.12 35.32
N PHE A 649 0.97 -4.23 35.44
CA PHE A 649 0.38 -5.58 35.42
C PHE A 649 -0.51 -5.87 36.63
N ALA A 650 -0.13 -5.40 37.82
CA ALA A 650 -0.95 -5.51 39.02
C ALA A 650 -2.25 -4.70 38.92
N ILE A 651 -2.20 -3.49 38.34
CA ILE A 651 -3.38 -2.64 38.14
C ILE A 651 -4.34 -3.25 37.11
N LEU A 652 -3.82 -3.83 36.01
CA LEU A 652 -4.63 -4.53 35.01
C LEU A 652 -5.33 -5.77 35.58
N CYS A 653 -4.64 -6.56 36.41
CA CYS A 653 -5.23 -7.72 37.09
C CYS A 653 -6.32 -7.32 38.10
N TYR A 654 -6.18 -6.17 38.77
CA TYR A 654 -7.16 -5.69 39.74
C TYR A 654 -8.41 -5.07 39.07
N SER A 655 -8.25 -4.45 37.89
CA SER A 655 -9.36 -3.83 37.14
C SER A 655 -10.38 -4.86 36.61
N LYS A 656 -9.99 -6.11 36.37
CA LYS A 656 -10.88 -7.19 35.93
C LYS A 656 -11.88 -7.68 37.00
N PHE A 657 -11.69 -7.32 38.27
CA PHE A 657 -12.56 -7.79 39.36
C PHE A 657 -13.68 -6.82 39.74
N ILE A 658 -13.69 -5.59 39.21
CA ILE A 658 -14.65 -4.55 39.61
C ILE A 658 -15.21 -3.83 38.38
N THR A 659 -16.20 -4.43 37.72
CA THR A 659 -17.25 -3.69 36.98
C THR A 659 -18.46 -4.60 36.68
N PRO A 660 -19.71 -4.17 36.95
CA PRO A 660 -20.90 -4.97 36.74
C PRO A 660 -21.55 -4.79 35.36
N LYS A 661 -21.99 -5.91 34.77
CA LYS A 661 -23.10 -6.12 33.82
C LYS A 661 -23.48 -4.94 32.90
N TRP A 662 -22.96 -4.91 31.68
CA TRP A 662 -23.72 -4.53 30.47
C TRP A 662 -23.18 -5.33 29.26
N THR A 663 -24.06 -5.57 28.28
CA THR A 663 -23.89 -6.30 27.00
C THR A 663 -23.79 -7.83 27.06
N LYS A 664 -24.96 -8.49 27.17
CA LYS A 664 -25.24 -9.76 26.50
C LYS A 664 -25.85 -9.43 25.13
N ILE A 665 -25.05 -9.59 24.08
CA ILE A 665 -25.55 -9.90 22.73
C ILE A 665 -24.89 -11.25 22.41
N ASP A 666 -25.72 -12.25 22.13
CA ASP A 666 -25.36 -13.66 22.09
C ASP A 666 -24.32 -13.99 21.02
N ARG A 667 -23.13 -14.41 21.47
CA ARG A 667 -22.13 -15.12 20.65
C ARG A 667 -22.49 -16.60 20.40
N ALA A 668 -23.73 -17.01 20.73
CA ALA A 668 -24.16 -18.41 20.67
C ALA A 668 -24.60 -18.90 19.27
N GLU A 669 -24.79 -18.00 18.29
CA GLU A 669 -25.25 -18.40 16.94
C GLU A 669 -24.14 -18.58 15.89
N PHE A 670 -22.89 -18.20 16.16
CA PHE A 670 -21.79 -18.31 15.18
C PHE A 670 -20.76 -19.42 15.45
N ALA A 671 -20.85 -20.09 16.59
CA ALA A 671 -19.91 -21.16 16.97
C ALA A 671 -20.07 -22.52 16.22
N PRO A 672 -21.23 -22.95 15.70
CA PRO A 672 -21.35 -24.29 15.12
C PRO A 672 -20.75 -24.47 13.71
N LEU A 673 -20.46 -23.38 12.97
CA LEU A 673 -20.09 -23.47 11.55
C LEU A 673 -18.59 -23.70 11.28
N LEU A 674 -17.72 -23.52 12.27
CA LEU A 674 -16.27 -23.77 12.13
C LEU A 674 -15.84 -25.17 12.61
N GLN A 675 -16.73 -25.96 13.21
CA GLN A 675 -16.41 -27.29 13.75
C GLN A 675 -16.98 -28.48 12.97
N SER A 676 -17.83 -28.27 11.94
CA SER A 676 -18.48 -29.40 11.24
C SER A 676 -17.81 -29.86 9.94
N GLN A 677 -16.65 -29.33 9.56
CA GLN A 677 -15.93 -29.79 8.35
C GLN A 677 -14.69 -30.67 8.62
N ALA A 678 -14.37 -30.96 9.89
CA ALA A 678 -13.21 -31.78 10.25
C ALA A 678 -13.52 -33.27 10.56
N THR A 679 -14.77 -33.71 10.49
CA THR A 679 -15.12 -35.12 10.76
C THR A 679 -16.20 -35.64 9.82
N THR A 680 -15.84 -35.95 8.58
CA THR A 680 -16.43 -37.07 7.81
C THR A 680 -15.51 -37.37 6.62
N ASN A 681 -14.69 -38.41 6.75
CA ASN A 681 -14.29 -39.35 5.69
C ASN A 681 -13.30 -40.36 6.28
N ASN A 682 -13.86 -41.47 6.77
CA ASN A 682 -13.26 -42.80 6.72
C ASN A 682 -13.78 -43.48 5.47
#